data_AF-A0A4S4LV80-F1
#
_entry.id   AF-A0A4S4LV80-F1
#
_cell.length_a   1.000
_cell.length_b   1.000
_cell.length_c   1.000
_cell.angle_alpha   90.00
_cell.angle_beta   90.00
_cell.angle_gamma   90.00
#
_symmetry.space_group_name_H-M   'P 1'
#
loop_
_entity.id
_entity.type
_entity.pdbx_description
1 polymer ?
#
loop_
_entity_poly.entity_id
_entity_poly.type
_entity_poly.pdbx_seq_one_letter_code
_entity_poly.pdbx_strand_id
1 'polypeptide(L)'
;MGAVLAPRYNGKWVGNWDLTVRFLEEFSNGYPADILWNLIRECGTVVNTRVLWLNSIFTVDPDIIKARIILATDFGNYVKGEVFQGVMSSVLGSGVFNSDGDMWKFHRSMTRPFFSRDRISHFDIFDRHAEDAITQMKTRFREGYAVNIQDLVSRFTLDSATEFLFGSCVHSLSSGLPYPHTASPSSSSPASSSFAETFANAFARAQTVIAARARIGLMWPLGEIFRDESKSSMKVVDEFLKPILKEAVEKERRRKAIASIQAKVKTVDGQSERPIDVDEGEADEEDTLLDNLVKITDDAKVLKDETLNILLAGRDTTAATLTFAIYLLTRNPDVLARLRIEVLEKVGPVQRPTYDDIRDMKYLRAVINETLRLFPPVPFNIRETVNATTWPARNGSDKPIYIPAKTSVPYSVFMMHRRTDLWGPDALKFDPDRFLDERLKKYLLPNPFIFLPFNAGPRICLGQQFAYNETSFMLIRLLQHFATMTLDTSAQPPETRPPVEWKMKEGRAATEEFFPKVHLTMYAHGGLWARMGEAELEQTVLKTGVDNLQLSPIIRSPPPVSRSNFSIFTSVTYAMGLSVSRLLSGLFGKKEMRILMVGLDAAGKTTILYKLKLGEIVTTIPTIGFNVETVEYKNISFTVWDVGGQDKIRPLWRHYFQNTQGIIFVVDSNDRERVSEAREELQRMLNEDELRDALLLVFANKQDLPNAMNASEITDKLGLQGLRQRTWYIQAACATSGDGLYEGLEWLSANIKRRV
;
A
#
# COMPACT_ATOMS: atom_id res chain seq x y z
N MET A 1 3.72 -21.13 -33.20
CA MET A 1 3.57 -19.86 -32.44
C MET A 1 4.17 -18.64 -33.11
N GLY A 2 5.30 -18.72 -33.84
CA GLY A 2 5.79 -17.57 -34.64
C GLY A 2 6.29 -16.36 -33.84
N ALA A 3 6.53 -16.55 -32.53
CA ALA A 3 7.04 -15.54 -31.62
C ALA A 3 8.49 -15.14 -31.97
N VAL A 4 8.85 -13.89 -31.66
CA VAL A 4 10.18 -13.31 -31.94
C VAL A 4 10.94 -13.16 -30.61
N LEU A 5 12.27 -13.26 -30.64
CA LEU A 5 13.10 -12.99 -29.46
C LEU A 5 13.12 -11.47 -29.18
N ALA A 6 13.16 -11.08 -27.91
CA ALA A 6 13.30 -9.68 -27.52
C ALA A 6 14.52 -9.01 -28.19
N PRO A 7 14.43 -7.75 -28.66
CA PRO A 7 15.54 -7.01 -29.25
C PRO A 7 16.78 -7.09 -28.36
N ARG A 8 17.95 -7.42 -28.93
CA ARG A 8 19.19 -7.58 -28.18
C ARG A 8 20.05 -6.34 -28.27
N TYR A 9 20.46 -5.79 -27.12
CA TYR A 9 21.59 -4.89 -27.08
C TYR A 9 22.88 -5.69 -27.28
N ASN A 10 23.71 -5.26 -28.23
CA ASN A 10 25.03 -5.84 -28.49
C ASN A 10 26.08 -4.87 -27.95
N GLY A 11 26.65 -5.20 -26.79
CA GLY A 11 27.70 -4.41 -26.16
C GLY A 11 29.01 -4.45 -26.93
N LYS A 12 29.93 -3.53 -26.58
CA LYS A 12 31.25 -3.44 -27.22
C LYS A 12 32.24 -4.49 -26.71
N TRP A 13 32.00 -5.07 -25.53
CA TRP A 13 32.89 -6.05 -24.90
C TRP A 13 32.26 -7.45 -24.84
N VAL A 14 33.12 -8.47 -24.66
CA VAL A 14 32.69 -9.87 -24.57
C VAL A 14 31.64 -10.05 -23.47
N GLY A 15 30.49 -10.63 -23.84
CA GLY A 15 29.38 -10.84 -22.90
C GLY A 15 28.70 -9.55 -22.41
N ASN A 16 28.77 -8.44 -23.16
CA ASN A 16 28.18 -7.15 -22.79
C ASN A 16 28.70 -6.59 -21.45
N TRP A 17 29.92 -6.97 -21.02
CA TRP A 17 30.47 -6.52 -19.73
C TRP A 17 30.70 -5.00 -19.66
N ASP A 18 30.84 -4.33 -20.81
CA ASP A 18 30.85 -2.87 -20.92
C ASP A 18 29.58 -2.23 -20.34
N LEU A 19 28.43 -2.92 -20.40
CA LEU A 19 27.19 -2.44 -19.82
C LEU A 19 27.22 -2.50 -18.28
N THR A 20 27.76 -3.57 -17.68
CA THR A 20 27.88 -3.68 -16.21
C THR A 20 28.87 -2.67 -15.64
N VAL A 21 30.02 -2.46 -16.30
CA VAL A 21 30.99 -1.43 -15.89
C VAL A 21 30.33 -0.05 -15.91
N ARG A 22 29.66 0.31 -17.01
CA ARG A 22 28.96 1.60 -17.13
C ARG A 22 27.82 1.77 -16.12
N PHE A 23 27.08 0.72 -15.76
CA PHE A 23 26.08 0.80 -14.68
C PHE A 23 26.70 1.06 -13.30
N LEU A 24 27.93 0.61 -13.04
CA LEU A 24 28.65 0.91 -11.80
C LEU A 24 29.24 2.33 -11.80
N GLU A 25 29.73 2.81 -12.94
CA GLU A 25 30.13 4.21 -13.16
C GLU A 25 28.93 5.17 -13.00
N GLU A 26 27.79 4.87 -13.63
CA GLU A 26 26.54 5.63 -13.53
C GLU A 26 25.97 5.62 -12.10
N PHE A 27 25.99 4.47 -11.41
CA PHE A 27 25.61 4.37 -9.99
C PHE A 27 26.46 5.27 -9.08
N SER A 28 27.71 5.51 -9.46
CA SER A 28 28.65 6.33 -8.70
C SER A 28 28.52 7.82 -9.03
N ASN A 29 28.44 8.17 -10.33
CA ASN A 29 28.67 9.52 -10.86
C ASN A 29 27.56 10.03 -11.81
N GLY A 30 26.60 9.20 -12.19
CA GLY A 30 25.54 9.50 -13.16
C GLY A 30 24.19 9.88 -12.54
N TYR A 31 23.24 10.29 -13.38
CA TYR A 31 21.86 10.49 -12.98
C TYR A 31 21.09 9.15 -13.13
N PRO A 32 20.13 8.82 -12.25
CA PRO A 32 19.44 7.53 -12.32
C PRO A 32 18.73 7.29 -13.66
N ALA A 33 19.12 6.18 -14.32
CA ALA A 33 18.53 5.64 -15.55
C ALA A 33 18.95 6.29 -16.89
N ASP A 34 19.97 7.15 -16.96
CA ASP A 34 20.44 7.75 -18.24
C ASP A 34 20.81 6.68 -19.28
N ILE A 35 21.55 5.64 -18.89
CA ILE A 35 21.93 4.50 -19.75
C ILE A 35 20.69 3.74 -20.22
N LEU A 36 19.72 3.51 -19.31
CA LEU A 36 18.49 2.81 -19.65
C LEU A 36 17.61 3.62 -20.61
N TRP A 37 17.62 4.97 -20.52
CA TRP A 37 16.94 5.83 -21.49
C TRP A 37 17.56 5.71 -22.87
N ASN A 38 18.89 5.67 -22.97
CA ASN A 38 19.58 5.45 -24.25
C ASN A 38 19.24 4.07 -24.83
N LEU A 39 19.27 3.00 -24.03
CA LEU A 39 18.87 1.66 -24.46
C LEU A 39 17.41 1.61 -24.97
N ILE A 40 16.48 2.35 -24.37
CA ILE A 40 15.09 2.42 -24.84
C ILE A 40 14.93 3.28 -26.10
N ARG A 41 15.72 4.34 -26.25
CA ARG A 41 15.79 5.13 -27.50
C ARG A 41 16.32 4.30 -28.66
N GLU A 42 17.28 3.41 -28.41
CA GLU A 42 17.90 2.53 -29.43
C GLU A 42 17.10 1.25 -29.73
N CYS A 43 16.59 0.55 -28.71
CA CYS A 43 16.00 -0.80 -28.84
C CYS A 43 14.47 -0.85 -28.62
N GLY A 44 13.83 0.23 -28.21
CA GLY A 44 12.39 0.28 -27.89
C GLY A 44 12.07 -0.09 -26.44
N THR A 45 10.78 -0.27 -26.12
CA THR A 45 10.29 -0.41 -24.73
C THR A 45 10.61 -1.76 -24.06
N VAL A 46 11.17 -2.71 -24.81
CA VAL A 46 11.62 -4.04 -24.34
C VAL A 46 13.00 -4.34 -24.94
N VAL A 47 13.99 -4.63 -24.10
CA VAL A 47 15.37 -4.94 -24.54
C VAL A 47 16.00 -6.06 -23.72
N ASN A 48 16.61 -7.03 -24.38
CA ASN A 48 17.45 -8.05 -23.77
C ASN A 48 18.91 -7.54 -23.71
N THR A 49 19.39 -7.22 -22.52
CA THR A 49 20.73 -6.67 -22.28
C THR A 49 21.83 -7.73 -22.23
N ARG A 50 21.45 -9.02 -22.23
CA ARG A 50 22.27 -10.25 -22.28
C ARG A 50 23.68 -10.19 -21.66
N VAL A 51 23.77 -9.83 -20.38
CA VAL A 51 25.04 -9.78 -19.63
C VAL A 51 25.58 -11.20 -19.37
N LEU A 52 26.86 -11.42 -19.68
CA LEU A 52 27.60 -12.68 -19.50
C LEU A 52 26.83 -13.91 -20.02
N TRP A 53 26.28 -13.79 -21.24
CA TRP A 53 25.46 -14.79 -21.96
C TRP A 53 24.11 -15.14 -21.31
N LEU A 54 23.83 -14.73 -20.08
CA LEU A 54 22.55 -14.87 -19.39
C LEU A 54 21.54 -13.86 -19.96
N ASN A 55 20.26 -14.23 -20.07
CA ASN A 55 19.23 -13.30 -20.55
C ASN A 55 18.72 -12.42 -19.41
N SER A 56 18.65 -11.13 -19.64
CA SER A 56 17.99 -10.16 -18.77
C SER A 56 17.17 -9.23 -19.66
N ILE A 57 15.83 -9.29 -19.54
CA ILE A 57 14.89 -8.63 -20.44
C ILE A 57 14.26 -7.45 -19.70
N PHE A 58 14.82 -6.27 -19.92
CA PHE A 58 14.36 -5.02 -19.34
C PHE A 58 13.10 -4.51 -20.04
N THR A 59 12.18 -3.93 -19.27
CA THR A 59 10.94 -3.33 -19.80
C THR A 59 10.50 -2.09 -19.01
N VAL A 60 9.84 -1.16 -19.72
CA VAL A 60 9.17 0.02 -19.14
C VAL A 60 7.72 0.14 -19.64
N ASP A 61 7.16 -0.95 -20.16
CA ASP A 61 5.88 -0.94 -20.87
C ASP A 61 4.69 -1.29 -19.95
N PRO A 62 3.76 -0.34 -19.71
CA PRO A 62 2.71 -0.53 -18.71
C PRO A 62 1.77 -1.67 -19.05
N ASP A 63 1.45 -1.89 -20.34
CA ASP A 63 0.55 -2.96 -20.74
C ASP A 63 1.20 -4.33 -20.66
N ILE A 64 2.53 -4.44 -20.76
CA ILE A 64 3.23 -5.70 -20.52
C ILE A 64 3.32 -5.98 -19.01
N ILE A 65 3.69 -4.98 -18.20
CA ILE A 65 3.71 -5.02 -16.73
C ILE A 65 2.34 -5.48 -16.15
N LYS A 66 1.26 -4.93 -16.72
CA LYS A 66 -0.16 -5.21 -16.44
C LYS A 66 -0.62 -6.58 -16.93
N ALA A 67 -0.46 -6.88 -18.22
CA ALA A 67 -1.19 -7.97 -18.87
C ALA A 67 -0.52 -9.35 -18.74
N ARG A 68 0.81 -9.43 -18.57
CA ARG A 68 1.52 -10.74 -18.50
C ARG A 68 2.73 -10.85 -17.57
N ILE A 69 3.21 -9.81 -16.89
CA ILE A 69 4.43 -9.94 -16.06
C ILE A 69 4.15 -10.12 -14.55
N ILE A 70 3.49 -9.19 -13.83
CA ILE A 70 3.69 -9.15 -12.34
C ILE A 70 2.41 -9.12 -11.50
N LEU A 71 1.30 -8.57 -12.01
CA LEU A 71 0.29 -7.98 -11.11
C LEU A 71 -1.11 -8.62 -11.14
N ALA A 72 -1.39 -9.55 -12.06
CA ALA A 72 -2.73 -10.17 -12.15
C ALA A 72 -2.74 -11.60 -12.72
N THR A 73 -2.42 -11.77 -14.01
CA THR A 73 -2.80 -12.95 -14.81
C THR A 73 -1.88 -14.16 -14.68
N ASP A 74 -0.56 -13.95 -14.62
CA ASP A 74 0.47 -15.02 -14.62
C ASP A 74 1.35 -14.98 -13.35
N PHE A 75 0.81 -14.49 -12.22
CA PHE A 75 1.60 -14.19 -11.01
C PHE A 75 2.43 -15.37 -10.49
N GLY A 76 1.91 -16.61 -10.56
CA GLY A 76 2.63 -17.81 -10.11
C GLY A 76 3.89 -18.14 -10.94
N ASN A 77 4.03 -17.53 -12.12
CA ASN A 77 5.15 -17.74 -13.03
C ASN A 77 6.29 -16.72 -12.85
N TYR A 78 6.14 -15.71 -11.98
CA TYR A 78 7.14 -14.65 -11.77
C TYR A 78 7.52 -14.50 -10.30
N VAL A 79 8.62 -15.15 -9.94
CA VAL A 79 9.25 -15.13 -8.62
C VAL A 79 10.27 -14.00 -8.50
N LYS A 80 10.93 -13.83 -7.35
CA LYS A 80 12.14 -12.98 -7.26
C LYS A 80 13.38 -13.68 -7.82
N GLY A 81 13.43 -15.01 -7.74
CA GLY A 81 14.49 -15.84 -8.30
C GLY A 81 15.62 -16.13 -7.33
N GLU A 82 16.21 -17.32 -7.43
CA GLU A 82 17.26 -17.85 -6.53
C GLU A 82 18.46 -16.87 -6.44
N VAL A 83 18.79 -16.21 -7.55
CA VAL A 83 19.89 -15.23 -7.63
C VAL A 83 19.62 -13.99 -6.77
N PHE A 84 18.41 -13.44 -6.83
CA PHE A 84 18.01 -12.29 -6.01
C PHE A 84 17.98 -12.67 -4.52
N GLN A 85 17.41 -13.85 -4.22
CA GLN A 85 17.34 -14.36 -2.85
C GLN A 85 18.73 -14.51 -2.24
N GLY A 86 19.68 -15.12 -2.97
CA GLY A 86 21.07 -15.27 -2.54
C GLY A 86 21.79 -13.95 -2.29
N VAL A 87 21.68 -12.99 -3.22
CA VAL A 87 22.27 -11.64 -3.09
C VAL A 87 21.79 -10.91 -1.82
N MET A 88 20.49 -10.95 -1.53
CA MET A 88 19.87 -10.19 -0.45
C MET A 88 19.91 -10.92 0.91
N SER A 89 20.15 -12.24 0.91
CA SER A 89 20.06 -13.13 2.07
C SER A 89 20.80 -12.65 3.33
N SER A 90 21.95 -11.99 3.18
CA SER A 90 22.77 -11.52 4.32
C SER A 90 22.16 -10.35 5.11
N VAL A 91 21.17 -9.65 4.55
CA VAL A 91 20.52 -8.48 5.19
C VAL A 91 19.01 -8.67 5.30
N LEU A 92 18.35 -9.12 4.23
CA LEU A 92 16.89 -9.30 4.19
C LEU A 92 16.43 -10.71 4.59
N GLY A 93 17.37 -11.63 4.86
CA GLY A 93 17.08 -12.97 5.38
C GLY A 93 16.12 -13.76 4.48
N SER A 94 15.09 -14.36 5.09
CA SER A 94 13.99 -15.04 4.38
C SER A 94 12.62 -14.33 4.46
N GLY A 95 12.55 -13.09 4.97
CA GLY A 95 11.28 -12.37 5.20
C GLY A 95 10.51 -11.97 3.93
N VAL A 96 9.42 -11.20 4.08
CA VAL A 96 8.44 -10.89 3.00
C VAL A 96 9.04 -10.30 1.72
N PHE A 97 10.17 -9.58 1.80
CA PHE A 97 10.86 -9.04 0.62
C PHE A 97 11.90 -9.97 0.01
N ASN A 98 12.21 -11.10 0.62
CA ASN A 98 13.17 -12.09 0.08
C ASN A 98 12.59 -13.51 -0.08
N SER A 99 11.28 -13.67 0.13
CA SER A 99 10.56 -14.93 -0.03
C SER A 99 9.71 -14.99 -1.31
N ASP A 100 9.48 -16.22 -1.75
CA ASP A 100 8.58 -16.61 -2.84
C ASP A 100 7.67 -17.77 -2.37
N GLY A 101 6.70 -18.17 -3.19
CA GLY A 101 5.82 -19.32 -2.91
C GLY A 101 5.00 -19.18 -1.62
N ASP A 102 4.81 -20.30 -0.92
CA ASP A 102 3.97 -20.36 0.30
C ASP A 102 4.63 -19.70 1.52
N MET A 103 5.96 -19.66 1.59
CA MET A 103 6.67 -18.91 2.63
C MET A 103 6.30 -17.41 2.56
N TRP A 104 6.30 -16.84 1.35
CA TRP A 104 5.85 -15.47 1.12
C TRP A 104 4.37 -15.26 1.47
N LYS A 105 3.49 -16.24 1.18
CA LYS A 105 2.08 -16.18 1.60
C LYS A 105 1.97 -16.11 3.12
N PHE A 106 2.70 -16.97 3.84
CA PHE A 106 2.73 -17.01 5.32
C PHE A 106 3.18 -15.68 5.93
N HIS A 107 4.31 -15.14 5.47
CA HIS A 107 4.78 -13.82 5.90
C HIS A 107 3.71 -12.72 5.69
N ARG A 108 2.97 -12.80 4.57
CA ARG A 108 1.94 -11.81 4.22
C ARG A 108 0.59 -12.02 4.93
N SER A 109 0.20 -13.25 5.25
CA SER A 109 -1.00 -13.53 6.06
C SER A 109 -0.78 -13.15 7.53
N MET A 110 0.44 -13.32 8.04
CA MET A 110 0.86 -12.92 9.39
C MET A 110 0.86 -11.39 9.56
N THR A 111 1.23 -10.63 8.52
CA THR A 111 1.43 -9.16 8.61
C THR A 111 0.26 -8.32 8.09
N ARG A 112 -0.54 -8.82 7.12
CA ARG A 112 -1.69 -8.07 6.56
C ARG A 112 -2.70 -7.59 7.61
N PRO A 113 -3.06 -8.34 8.68
CA PRO A 113 -4.03 -7.88 9.68
C PRO A 113 -3.59 -6.61 10.43
N PHE A 114 -2.29 -6.45 10.70
CA PHE A 114 -1.77 -5.30 11.44
C PHE A 114 -1.85 -3.98 10.65
N PHE A 115 -1.85 -4.07 9.32
CA PHE A 115 -2.08 -2.93 8.41
C PHE A 115 -3.57 -2.80 8.02
N SER A 116 -4.49 -3.12 8.94
CA SER A 116 -5.91 -2.74 8.83
C SER A 116 -6.08 -1.22 8.93
N ARG A 117 -7.28 -0.71 8.61
CA ARG A 117 -7.56 0.73 8.57
C ARG A 117 -7.37 1.40 9.94
N ASP A 118 -7.63 0.64 11.00
CA ASP A 118 -7.98 1.19 12.30
C ASP A 118 -6.71 1.49 13.11
N ARG A 119 -5.71 0.60 13.06
CA ARG A 119 -4.35 0.86 13.60
C ARG A 119 -3.56 1.91 12.81
N ILE A 120 -3.94 2.16 11.55
CA ILE A 120 -3.34 3.21 10.70
C ILE A 120 -3.83 4.63 11.12
N SER A 121 -4.66 4.72 12.18
CA SER A 121 -5.11 5.97 12.81
C SER A 121 -4.27 6.45 14.01
N HIS A 122 -3.19 5.73 14.40
CA HIS A 122 -2.38 6.04 15.60
C HIS A 122 -1.46 7.28 15.42
N PHE A 123 -2.06 8.44 15.17
CA PHE A 123 -1.36 9.71 14.94
C PHE A 123 -0.61 10.23 16.17
N ASP A 124 -0.82 9.66 17.36
CA ASP A 124 -0.13 10.00 18.62
C ASP A 124 1.37 9.66 18.61
N ILE A 125 1.78 8.70 17.77
CA ILE A 125 3.20 8.41 17.51
C ILE A 125 3.76 9.51 16.59
N PHE A 126 3.05 9.82 15.49
CA PHE A 126 3.50 10.81 14.52
C PHE A 126 3.54 12.25 15.09
N ASP A 127 2.63 12.62 15.99
CA ASP A 127 2.58 13.98 16.56
C ASP A 127 3.77 14.28 17.47
N ARG A 128 4.11 13.35 18.38
CA ARG A 128 5.27 13.48 19.28
C ARG A 128 6.57 13.62 18.49
N HIS A 129 6.84 12.71 17.55
CA HIS A 129 8.07 12.76 16.75
C HIS A 129 8.10 13.95 15.78
N ALA A 130 6.95 14.44 15.31
CA ALA A 130 6.89 15.65 14.51
C ALA A 130 7.17 16.91 15.34
N GLU A 131 6.65 17.01 16.57
CA GLU A 131 6.94 18.12 17.47
C GLU A 131 8.41 18.16 17.91
N ASP A 132 9.01 17.01 18.23
CA ASP A 132 10.45 16.88 18.51
C ASP A 132 11.31 17.31 17.31
N ALA A 133 10.97 16.83 16.10
CA ALA A 133 11.67 17.20 14.87
C ALA A 133 11.57 18.70 14.58
N ILE A 134 10.37 19.28 14.69
CA ILE A 134 10.12 20.70 14.42
C ILE A 134 10.76 21.61 15.48
N THR A 135 10.82 21.18 16.75
CA THR A 135 11.51 21.90 17.82
C THR A 135 13.01 22.01 17.57
N GLN A 136 13.62 20.96 17.02
CA GLN A 136 15.02 20.99 16.60
C GLN A 136 15.25 21.84 15.35
N MET A 137 14.35 21.79 14.36
CA MET A 137 14.42 22.69 13.20
C MET A 137 14.40 24.16 13.63
N LYS A 138 13.45 24.56 14.48
CA LYS A 138 13.35 25.92 15.02
C LYS A 138 14.64 26.32 15.75
N THR A 139 15.19 25.43 16.59
CA THR A 139 16.48 25.66 17.26
C THR A 139 17.61 25.95 16.27
N ARG A 140 17.79 25.11 15.24
CA ARG A 140 18.88 25.28 14.25
C ARG A 140 18.67 26.45 13.29
N PHE A 141 17.44 26.82 12.97
CA PHE A 141 17.16 28.03 12.20
C PHE A 141 17.42 29.31 13.02
N ARG A 142 17.19 29.30 14.35
CA ARG A 142 17.55 30.40 15.27
C ARG A 142 19.06 30.54 15.47
N GLU A 143 19.81 29.45 15.38
CA GLU A 143 21.29 29.49 15.27
C GLU A 143 21.79 30.02 13.92
N GLY A 144 20.91 30.20 12.92
CA GLY A 144 21.26 30.69 11.59
C GLY A 144 21.81 29.62 10.63
N TYR A 145 21.75 28.33 10.99
CA TYR A 145 22.20 27.23 10.13
C TYR A 145 21.08 26.70 9.22
N ALA A 146 21.47 26.13 8.07
CA ALA A 146 20.56 25.30 7.26
C ALA A 146 20.46 23.90 7.87
N VAL A 147 19.31 23.24 7.67
CA VAL A 147 19.05 21.88 8.18
C VAL A 147 19.10 20.86 7.06
N ASN A 148 19.78 19.74 7.28
CA ASN A 148 19.70 18.57 6.40
C ASN A 148 18.36 17.86 6.60
N ILE A 149 17.41 18.17 5.73
CA ILE A 149 16.05 17.64 5.75
C ILE A 149 16.04 16.11 5.62
N GLN A 150 16.93 15.53 4.82
CA GLN A 150 16.98 14.09 4.64
C GLN A 150 17.33 13.37 5.94
N ASP A 151 18.34 13.85 6.67
CA ASP A 151 18.74 13.25 7.94
C ASP A 151 17.63 13.40 9.00
N LEU A 152 17.01 14.59 9.08
CA LEU A 152 15.86 14.85 9.94
C LEU A 152 14.70 13.87 9.68
N VAL A 153 14.26 13.72 8.43
CA VAL A 153 13.12 12.84 8.12
C VAL A 153 13.51 11.35 8.25
N SER A 154 14.77 10.98 8.00
CA SER A 154 15.29 9.62 8.26
C SER A 154 15.47 9.27 9.74
N ARG A 155 15.41 10.26 10.65
CA ARG A 155 15.28 10.09 12.12
C ARG A 155 13.82 10.01 12.52
N PHE A 156 12.99 10.96 12.06
CA PHE A 156 11.53 10.94 12.28
C PHE A 156 10.91 9.59 11.88
N THR A 157 11.20 9.08 10.68
CA THR A 157 10.68 7.78 10.21
C THR A 157 11.39 6.56 10.81
N LEU A 158 12.49 6.75 11.55
CA LEU A 158 13.09 5.69 12.36
C LEU A 158 12.39 5.60 13.72
N ASP A 159 12.15 6.74 14.35
CA ASP A 159 11.53 6.83 15.67
C ASP A 159 10.05 6.44 15.60
N SER A 160 9.31 6.92 14.59
CA SER A 160 7.92 6.49 14.33
C SER A 160 7.81 4.99 14.05
N ALA A 161 8.67 4.46 13.18
CA ALA A 161 8.64 3.04 12.81
C ALA A 161 9.11 2.14 13.95
N THR A 162 10.10 2.54 14.75
CA THR A 162 10.56 1.72 15.88
C THR A 162 9.51 1.66 16.99
N GLU A 163 8.84 2.77 17.29
CA GLU A 163 7.73 2.75 18.25
C GLU A 163 6.52 1.94 17.72
N PHE A 164 6.13 2.10 16.45
CA PHE A 164 5.02 1.35 15.85
C PHE A 164 5.29 -0.17 15.71
N LEU A 165 6.54 -0.58 15.46
CA LEU A 165 6.90 -1.98 15.24
C LEU A 165 7.30 -2.72 16.53
N PHE A 166 7.95 -2.04 17.47
CA PHE A 166 8.55 -2.63 18.68
C PHE A 166 8.01 -2.07 20.01
N GLY A 167 7.16 -1.04 20.00
CA GLY A 167 6.73 -0.34 21.23
C GLY A 167 7.85 0.41 21.95
N SER A 168 9.01 0.56 21.31
CA SER A 168 10.21 1.18 21.88
C SER A 168 10.84 2.11 20.86
N CYS A 169 10.92 3.39 21.22
CA CYS A 169 11.52 4.42 20.38
C CYS A 169 13.06 4.38 20.49
N VAL A 170 13.75 4.49 19.36
CA VAL A 170 15.22 4.62 19.31
C VAL A 170 15.70 6.03 19.71
N HIS A 171 14.79 7.01 19.76
CA HIS A 171 15.04 8.42 20.06
C HIS A 171 16.22 8.99 19.24
N SER A 172 16.30 8.63 17.96
CA SER A 172 17.32 9.12 17.02
C SER A 172 17.23 10.63 16.80
N LEU A 173 16.03 11.21 16.95
CA LEU A 173 15.81 12.65 17.04
C LEU A 173 16.47 13.26 18.28
N SER A 174 16.55 12.59 19.44
CA SER A 174 17.14 13.19 20.65
C SER A 174 18.64 13.51 20.52
N SER A 175 19.34 12.79 19.63
CA SER A 175 20.70 13.16 19.22
C SER A 175 20.66 14.27 18.16
N GLY A 176 21.18 15.45 18.52
CA GLY A 176 21.02 16.67 17.74
C GLY A 176 21.57 16.62 16.31
N LEU A 177 20.89 17.35 15.42
CA LEU A 177 21.09 17.36 13.97
C LEU A 177 22.52 17.68 13.51
N PRO A 178 22.99 17.14 12.36
CA PRO A 178 24.30 17.43 11.79
C PRO A 178 24.42 18.90 11.39
N TYR A 179 25.58 19.50 11.65
CA TYR A 179 25.88 20.87 11.25
C TYR A 179 26.29 20.95 9.76
N PRO A 180 26.04 22.09 9.07
CA PRO A 180 26.55 22.33 7.72
C PRO A 180 28.08 22.22 7.61
N HIS A 181 28.57 21.92 6.41
CA HIS A 181 30.01 21.94 6.09
C HIS A 181 30.65 23.34 6.31
N THR A 182 29.85 24.40 6.40
CA THR A 182 30.28 25.78 6.66
C THR A 182 30.38 26.14 8.14
N ALA A 183 29.96 25.26 9.06
CA ALA A 183 30.06 25.49 10.51
C ALA A 183 31.50 25.28 11.01
N SER A 184 31.90 26.00 12.06
CA SER A 184 33.25 25.89 12.64
C SER A 184 33.47 24.54 13.34
N PRO A 185 34.71 24.00 13.35
CA PRO A 185 35.03 22.73 14.01
C PRO A 185 34.86 22.75 15.55
N SER A 186 34.66 23.93 16.14
CA SER A 186 34.31 24.11 17.56
C SER A 186 32.80 23.97 17.84
N SER A 187 31.93 24.18 16.85
CA SER A 187 30.49 23.88 16.94
C SER A 187 30.19 22.41 16.65
N SER A 188 31.04 21.74 15.86
CA SER A 188 31.06 20.29 15.78
C SER A 188 31.75 19.67 17.00
N SER A 189 31.13 19.81 18.17
CA SER A 189 31.25 18.73 19.17
C SER A 189 30.90 17.43 18.45
N PRO A 190 31.73 16.38 18.52
CA PRO A 190 31.29 15.07 18.08
C PRO A 190 30.11 14.69 18.97
N ALA A 191 28.90 14.66 18.41
CA ALA A 191 27.76 14.09 19.11
C ALA A 191 28.20 12.69 19.56
N SER A 192 28.14 12.42 20.86
CA SER A 192 28.71 11.20 21.44
C SER A 192 28.05 9.99 20.78
N SER A 193 28.76 9.37 19.83
CA SER A 193 28.17 8.77 18.63
C SER A 193 26.98 7.90 19.00
N SER A 194 25.77 8.42 18.76
CA SER A 194 24.57 7.86 19.37
C SER A 194 24.41 6.42 18.93
N PHE A 195 23.88 5.55 19.79
CA PHE A 195 23.55 4.19 19.40
C PHE A 195 22.63 4.20 18.16
N ALA A 196 21.67 5.14 18.13
CA ALA A 196 20.80 5.42 17.01
C ALA A 196 21.54 5.80 15.70
N GLU A 197 22.55 6.66 15.81
CA GLU A 197 23.37 7.12 14.67
C GLU A 197 24.32 6.02 14.18
N THR A 198 24.88 5.24 15.09
CA THR A 198 25.71 4.06 14.79
C THR A 198 24.88 3.00 14.06
N PHE A 199 23.66 2.73 14.54
CA PHE A 199 22.68 1.86 13.89
C PHE A 199 22.29 2.40 12.51
N ALA A 200 21.95 3.69 12.38
CA ALA A 200 21.57 4.30 11.11
C ALA A 200 22.68 4.21 10.05
N ASN A 201 23.93 4.51 10.42
CA ASN A 201 25.08 4.43 9.53
C ASN A 201 25.42 2.98 9.14
N ALA A 202 25.36 2.03 10.08
CA ALA A 202 25.53 0.61 9.79
C ALA A 202 24.44 0.11 8.82
N PHE A 203 23.18 0.46 9.05
CA PHE A 203 22.05 0.07 8.22
C PHE A 203 22.17 0.62 6.78
N ALA A 204 22.53 1.89 6.61
CA ALA A 204 22.78 2.49 5.30
C ALA A 204 23.97 1.84 4.57
N ARG A 205 25.04 1.47 5.29
CA ARG A 205 26.17 0.71 4.71
C ARG A 205 25.73 -0.68 4.26
N ALA A 206 24.99 -1.42 5.08
CA ALA A 206 24.48 -2.75 4.72
C ALA A 206 23.62 -2.72 3.45
N GLN A 207 22.75 -1.70 3.31
CA GLN A 207 21.95 -1.49 2.10
C GLN A 207 22.80 -1.14 0.88
N THR A 208 23.85 -0.32 1.05
CA THR A 208 24.77 0.03 -0.05
C THR A 208 25.52 -1.20 -0.57
N VAL A 209 25.94 -2.12 0.32
CA VAL A 209 26.58 -3.38 -0.04
C VAL A 209 25.65 -4.27 -0.86
N ILE A 210 24.43 -4.58 -0.38
CA ILE A 210 23.49 -5.42 -1.14
C ILE A 210 23.03 -4.77 -2.45
N ALA A 211 22.94 -3.43 -2.49
CA ALA A 211 22.65 -2.68 -3.70
C ALA A 211 23.77 -2.78 -4.76
N ALA A 212 25.04 -2.88 -4.35
CA ALA A 212 26.16 -3.15 -5.24
C ALA A 212 26.16 -4.61 -5.71
N ARG A 213 26.00 -5.58 -4.79
CA ARG A 213 25.89 -7.02 -5.12
C ARG A 213 24.79 -7.29 -6.15
N ALA A 214 23.62 -6.65 -6.01
CA ALA A 214 22.50 -6.78 -6.94
C ALA A 214 22.80 -6.26 -8.36
N ARG A 215 23.74 -5.33 -8.52
CA ARG A 215 24.18 -4.79 -9.83
C ARG A 215 25.30 -5.62 -10.46
N ILE A 216 26.16 -6.23 -9.65
CA ILE A 216 27.18 -7.20 -10.09
C ILE A 216 26.55 -8.56 -10.45
N GLY A 217 25.41 -8.89 -9.84
CA GLY A 217 24.68 -10.14 -10.09
C GLY A 217 25.48 -11.36 -9.62
N LEU A 218 25.41 -12.46 -10.39
CA LEU A 218 26.03 -13.75 -10.03
C LEU A 218 27.54 -13.72 -9.73
N MET A 219 28.27 -12.68 -10.17
CA MET A 219 29.70 -12.53 -9.87
C MET A 219 29.99 -11.83 -8.53
N TRP A 220 28.98 -11.41 -7.75
CA TRP A 220 29.20 -10.75 -6.47
C TRP A 220 30.13 -11.51 -5.50
N PRO A 221 30.12 -12.87 -5.40
CA PRO A 221 31.02 -13.58 -4.50
C PRO A 221 32.50 -13.43 -4.86
N LEU A 222 32.82 -13.10 -6.13
CA LEU A 222 34.19 -12.90 -6.59
C LEU A 222 34.81 -11.60 -6.07
N GLY A 223 33.99 -10.60 -5.72
CA GLY A 223 34.45 -9.37 -5.06
C GLY A 223 34.68 -9.51 -3.56
N GLU A 224 34.03 -10.49 -2.92
CA GLU A 224 33.97 -10.64 -1.46
C GLU A 224 34.57 -11.97 -0.95
N ILE A 225 35.42 -12.62 -1.75
CA ILE A 225 36.07 -13.91 -1.45
C ILE A 225 36.73 -13.94 -0.07
N PHE A 226 37.38 -12.83 0.32
CA PHE A 226 38.20 -12.75 1.54
C PHE A 226 37.47 -12.10 2.73
N ARG A 227 36.44 -11.28 2.48
CA ARG A 227 35.64 -10.58 3.50
C ARG A 227 34.24 -10.30 2.97
N ASP A 228 33.25 -10.59 3.82
CA ASP A 228 31.85 -10.20 3.62
C ASP A 228 31.62 -8.83 4.28
N GLU A 229 31.49 -7.79 3.46
CA GLU A 229 31.38 -6.40 3.91
C GLU A 229 30.10 -6.15 4.72
N SER A 230 29.05 -6.95 4.50
CA SER A 230 27.78 -6.81 5.23
C SER A 230 27.89 -7.26 6.70
N LYS A 231 28.76 -8.23 7.03
CA LYS A 231 28.89 -8.79 8.39
C LYS A 231 29.30 -7.77 9.45
N SER A 232 30.04 -6.73 9.07
CA SER A 232 30.41 -5.64 9.99
C SER A 232 29.19 -4.85 10.45
N SER A 233 28.31 -4.52 9.50
CA SER A 233 27.13 -3.69 9.71
C SER A 233 25.99 -4.48 10.34
N MET A 234 25.81 -5.74 9.92
CA MET A 234 24.79 -6.63 10.47
C MET A 234 25.03 -6.99 11.95
N LYS A 235 26.26 -6.90 12.48
CA LYS A 235 26.49 -7.05 13.94
C LYS A 235 25.77 -5.97 14.74
N VAL A 236 25.87 -4.71 14.33
CA VAL A 236 25.21 -3.57 15.01
C VAL A 236 23.68 -3.72 14.94
N VAL A 237 23.14 -4.13 13.78
CA VAL A 237 21.71 -4.41 13.61
C VAL A 237 21.26 -5.60 14.47
N ASP A 238 22.07 -6.66 14.55
CA ASP A 238 21.83 -7.82 15.42
C ASP A 238 21.86 -7.46 16.91
N GLU A 239 22.77 -6.59 17.34
CA GLU A 239 22.91 -6.11 18.72
C GLU A 239 21.71 -5.24 19.14
N PHE A 240 21.12 -4.47 18.22
CA PHE A 240 19.85 -3.77 18.45
C PHE A 240 18.64 -4.72 18.54
N LEU A 241 18.49 -5.64 17.58
CA LEU A 241 17.27 -6.46 17.47
C LEU A 241 17.20 -7.61 18.48
N LYS A 242 18.32 -8.23 18.86
CA LYS A 242 18.31 -9.43 19.72
C LYS A 242 17.70 -9.19 21.12
N PRO A 243 17.97 -8.08 21.83
CA PRO A 243 17.29 -7.78 23.10
C PRO A 243 15.77 -7.66 22.93
N ILE A 244 15.31 -6.85 21.98
CA ILE A 244 13.90 -6.55 21.73
C ILE A 244 13.13 -7.84 21.37
N LEU A 245 13.66 -8.63 20.44
CA LEU A 245 13.07 -9.90 20.03
C LEU A 245 13.02 -10.91 21.19
N LYS A 246 14.07 -10.97 22.02
CA LYS A 246 14.08 -11.84 23.20
C LYS A 246 13.02 -11.39 24.21
N GLU A 247 12.90 -10.09 24.47
CA GLU A 247 11.95 -9.54 25.42
C GLU A 247 10.50 -9.79 24.98
N ALA A 248 10.15 -9.57 23.71
CA ALA A 248 8.82 -9.87 23.18
C ALA A 248 8.48 -11.38 23.26
N VAL A 249 9.43 -12.26 22.88
CA VAL A 249 9.26 -13.72 23.03
C VAL A 249 9.13 -14.13 24.50
N GLU A 250 9.81 -13.48 25.43
CA GLU A 250 9.67 -13.76 26.86
C GLU A 250 8.36 -13.20 27.45
N LYS A 251 7.92 -12.01 27.02
CA LYS A 251 6.61 -11.40 27.33
C LYS A 251 5.48 -12.33 26.93
N GLU A 252 5.47 -12.82 25.69
CA GLU A 252 4.42 -13.72 25.21
C GLU A 252 4.49 -15.12 25.84
N ARG A 253 5.69 -15.64 26.14
CA ARG A 253 5.80 -16.88 26.93
C ARG A 253 5.26 -16.73 28.35
N ARG A 254 5.42 -15.56 28.98
CA ARG A 254 4.77 -15.24 30.25
C ARG A 254 3.25 -15.12 30.08
N ARG A 255 2.75 -14.49 29.01
CA ARG A 255 1.30 -14.39 28.66
C ARG A 255 0.66 -15.78 28.53
N LYS A 256 1.23 -16.64 27.66
CA LYS A 256 0.85 -18.06 27.47
C LYS A 256 0.92 -18.86 28.77
N ALA A 257 1.96 -18.67 29.60
CA ALA A 257 2.07 -19.34 30.89
C ALA A 257 0.97 -18.92 31.88
N ILE A 258 0.71 -17.62 32.02
CA ILE A 258 -0.35 -17.07 32.90
C ILE A 258 -1.72 -17.56 32.46
N ALA A 259 -2.03 -17.53 31.15
CA ALA A 259 -3.27 -18.08 30.60
C ALA A 259 -3.42 -19.58 30.93
N SER A 260 -2.35 -20.37 30.80
CA SER A 260 -2.37 -21.79 31.16
C SER A 260 -2.57 -22.06 32.66
N ILE A 261 -2.18 -21.12 33.53
CA ILE A 261 -2.40 -21.19 34.98
C ILE A 261 -3.84 -20.79 35.31
N GLN A 262 -4.35 -19.70 34.73
CA GLN A 262 -5.74 -19.26 34.90
C GLN A 262 -6.75 -20.32 34.42
N ALA A 263 -6.47 -20.97 33.28
CA ALA A 263 -7.27 -22.10 32.79
C ALA A 263 -7.28 -23.28 33.78
N LYS A 264 -6.14 -23.60 34.40
CA LYS A 264 -6.04 -24.67 35.43
C LYS A 264 -6.76 -24.29 36.72
N VAL A 265 -6.65 -23.05 37.19
CA VAL A 265 -7.39 -22.56 38.37
C VAL A 265 -8.91 -22.65 38.14
N LYS A 266 -9.40 -22.22 36.97
CA LYS A 266 -10.81 -22.38 36.56
C LYS A 266 -11.30 -23.84 36.46
N THR A 267 -10.40 -24.84 36.46
CA THR A 267 -10.78 -26.27 36.52
C THR A 267 -10.76 -26.88 37.92
N VAL A 268 -10.36 -26.13 38.95
CA VAL A 268 -10.36 -26.60 40.36
C VAL A 268 -11.59 -26.10 41.11
N ASP A 269 -11.95 -24.82 40.94
CA ASP A 269 -13.16 -24.25 41.53
C ASP A 269 -14.40 -24.63 40.68
N GLY A 270 -15.10 -25.67 41.11
CA GLY A 270 -16.18 -26.34 40.37
C GLY A 270 -17.50 -25.56 40.24
N GLN A 271 -17.47 -24.31 39.77
CA GLN A 271 -18.66 -23.53 39.43
C GLN A 271 -18.66 -23.14 37.94
N SER A 272 -19.63 -23.67 37.19
CA SER A 272 -19.78 -23.43 35.76
C SER A 272 -20.40 -22.07 35.44
N GLU A 273 -19.64 -21.00 35.65
CA GLU A 273 -19.86 -19.78 34.88
C GLU A 273 -19.37 -19.96 33.44
N ARG A 274 -19.96 -19.21 32.52
CA ARG A 274 -19.73 -19.40 31.08
C ARG A 274 -18.28 -19.08 30.73
N PRO A 275 -17.70 -19.70 29.67
CA PRO A 275 -16.51 -19.10 29.07
C PRO A 275 -16.85 -17.66 28.71
N ILE A 276 -16.07 -16.73 29.27
CA ILE A 276 -15.86 -15.45 28.60
C ILE A 276 -15.08 -15.84 27.34
N ASP A 277 -15.66 -15.57 26.17
CA ASP A 277 -14.96 -15.75 24.91
C ASP A 277 -13.72 -14.84 24.94
N VAL A 278 -12.55 -15.45 25.11
CA VAL A 278 -11.28 -14.76 24.93
C VAL A 278 -11.11 -14.67 23.42
N ASP A 279 -11.25 -13.46 22.89
CA ASP A 279 -11.24 -13.24 21.45
C ASP A 279 -9.85 -13.61 20.87
N GLU A 280 -9.77 -14.73 20.14
CA GLU A 280 -8.55 -15.16 19.46
C GLU A 280 -8.33 -14.43 18.10
N GLY A 281 -9.21 -13.48 17.75
CA GLY A 281 -9.18 -12.68 16.53
C GLY A 281 -8.78 -11.21 16.74
N GLU A 282 -9.24 -10.57 17.82
CA GLU A 282 -8.88 -9.18 18.13
C GLU A 282 -7.53 -9.08 18.85
N ALA A 283 -6.58 -8.38 18.21
CA ALA A 283 -5.40 -7.89 18.89
C ALA A 283 -5.76 -6.68 19.76
N ASP A 284 -5.18 -6.53 20.95
CA ASP A 284 -5.43 -5.37 21.81
C ASP A 284 -4.99 -4.09 21.08
N GLU A 285 -5.69 -2.97 21.24
CA GLU A 285 -5.34 -1.70 20.57
C GLU A 285 -3.87 -1.29 20.84
N GLU A 286 -3.34 -1.66 22.01
CA GLU A 286 -1.94 -1.43 22.43
C GLU A 286 -0.92 -2.47 21.92
N ASP A 287 -1.33 -3.63 21.38
CA ASP A 287 -0.37 -4.64 20.89
C ASP A 287 0.46 -4.10 19.71
N THR A 288 1.79 -4.24 19.80
CA THR A 288 2.73 -3.84 18.74
C THR A 288 2.67 -4.79 17.53
N LEU A 289 3.36 -4.46 16.42
CA LEU A 289 3.51 -5.46 15.35
C LEU A 289 4.20 -6.71 15.91
N LEU A 290 5.31 -6.54 16.63
CA LEU A 290 6.11 -7.66 17.12
C LEU A 290 5.30 -8.57 18.08
N ASP A 291 4.48 -8.01 18.97
CA ASP A 291 3.56 -8.79 19.81
C ASP A 291 2.66 -9.70 18.96
N ASN A 292 2.09 -9.15 17.89
CA ASN A 292 1.23 -9.91 16.97
C ASN A 292 2.00 -10.94 16.11
N LEU A 293 3.28 -10.70 15.78
CA LEU A 293 4.11 -11.72 15.13
C LEU A 293 4.42 -12.89 16.08
N VAL A 294 4.70 -12.61 17.35
CA VAL A 294 5.09 -13.61 18.37
C VAL A 294 3.89 -14.48 18.83
N LYS A 295 2.66 -13.98 18.71
CA LYS A 295 1.44 -14.82 18.79
C LYS A 295 1.48 -15.96 17.77
N ILE A 296 1.95 -15.68 16.54
CA ILE A 296 1.88 -16.56 15.36
C ILE A 296 3.13 -17.46 15.20
N THR A 297 4.33 -17.00 15.59
CA THR A 297 5.55 -17.83 15.51
C THR A 297 6.57 -17.55 16.62
N ASP A 298 7.16 -18.63 17.15
CA ASP A 298 8.25 -18.61 18.13
C ASP A 298 9.66 -18.62 17.48
N ASP A 299 9.78 -18.68 16.14
CA ASP A 299 11.09 -18.70 15.45
C ASP A 299 11.72 -17.29 15.42
N ALA A 300 12.68 -17.08 16.32
CA ALA A 300 13.45 -15.84 16.45
C ALA A 300 14.17 -15.40 15.15
N LYS A 301 14.49 -16.31 14.22
CA LYS A 301 15.05 -15.93 12.91
C LYS A 301 13.96 -15.36 12.00
N VAL A 302 12.80 -16.03 11.91
CA VAL A 302 11.66 -15.55 11.11
C VAL A 302 11.16 -14.20 11.62
N LEU A 303 11.05 -14.03 12.94
CA LEU A 303 10.69 -12.77 13.60
C LEU A 303 11.70 -11.65 13.29
N LYS A 304 13.00 -11.94 13.40
CA LYS A 304 14.08 -10.99 13.08
C LYS A 304 14.02 -10.57 11.61
N ASP A 305 14.02 -11.54 10.70
CA ASP A 305 14.07 -11.30 9.26
C ASP A 305 12.82 -10.53 8.81
N GLU A 306 11.63 -10.82 9.34
CA GLU A 306 10.41 -10.08 9.00
C GLU A 306 10.41 -8.65 9.56
N THR A 307 10.72 -8.47 10.85
CA THR A 307 10.63 -7.13 11.47
C THR A 307 11.72 -6.18 10.92
N LEU A 308 12.91 -6.70 10.58
CA LEU A 308 13.95 -5.94 9.88
C LEU A 308 13.52 -5.52 8.46
N ASN A 309 12.83 -6.41 7.74
CA ASN A 309 12.28 -6.11 6.42
C ASN A 309 11.22 -5.00 6.49
N ILE A 310 10.32 -5.04 7.47
CA ILE A 310 9.25 -4.04 7.63
C ILE A 310 9.82 -2.70 8.11
N LEU A 311 10.79 -2.71 9.03
CA LEU A 311 11.52 -1.50 9.45
C LEU A 311 12.18 -0.78 8.27
N LEU A 312 12.83 -1.53 7.36
CA LEU A 312 13.39 -0.99 6.12
C LEU A 312 12.31 -0.32 5.25
N ALA A 313 11.18 -0.99 5.06
CA ALA A 313 10.11 -0.53 4.19
C ALA A 313 9.39 0.72 4.72
N GLY A 314 9.12 0.80 6.02
CA GLY A 314 8.53 1.99 6.65
C GLY A 314 9.48 3.18 6.59
N ARG A 315 10.69 3.00 7.14
CA ARG A 315 11.65 4.10 7.32
C ARG A 315 12.05 4.77 6.01
N ASP A 316 12.70 4.03 5.11
CA ASP A 316 13.48 4.64 4.03
C ASP A 316 12.61 5.04 2.84
N THR A 317 11.40 4.48 2.71
CA THR A 317 10.47 4.86 1.63
C THR A 317 9.69 6.13 1.98
N THR A 318 9.23 6.30 3.22
CA THR A 318 8.65 7.58 3.67
C THR A 318 9.72 8.68 3.73
N ALA A 319 10.91 8.41 4.27
CA ALA A 319 11.99 9.40 4.34
C ALA A 319 12.39 9.95 2.96
N ALA A 320 12.53 9.07 1.97
CA ALA A 320 12.74 9.47 0.57
C ALA A 320 11.58 10.35 0.06
N THR A 321 10.34 9.92 0.26
CA THR A 321 9.14 10.66 -0.19
C THR A 321 9.06 12.07 0.41
N LEU A 322 9.28 12.20 1.73
CA LEU A 322 9.30 13.49 2.43
C LEU A 322 10.45 14.39 1.95
N THR A 323 11.66 13.83 1.78
CA THR A 323 12.83 14.57 1.25
C THR A 323 12.51 15.16 -0.12
N PHE A 324 11.96 14.36 -1.04
CA PHE A 324 11.66 14.84 -2.39
C PHE A 324 10.43 15.73 -2.46
N ALA A 325 9.43 15.56 -1.59
CA ALA A 325 8.31 16.49 -1.46
C ALA A 325 8.79 17.89 -1.06
N ILE A 326 9.64 17.97 -0.02
CA ILE A 326 10.17 19.25 0.47
C ILE A 326 11.07 19.91 -0.59
N TYR A 327 11.90 19.15 -1.31
CA TYR A 327 12.65 19.66 -2.46
C TYR A 327 11.75 20.19 -3.59
N LEU A 328 10.66 19.49 -3.93
CA LEU A 328 9.74 19.96 -4.98
C LEU A 328 8.97 21.22 -4.53
N LEU A 329 8.68 21.36 -3.23
CA LEU A 329 8.06 22.56 -2.66
C LEU A 329 9.01 23.78 -2.64
N THR A 330 10.29 23.61 -2.28
CA THR A 330 11.28 24.73 -2.36
C THR A 330 11.50 25.24 -3.78
N ARG A 331 11.23 24.41 -4.79
CA ARG A 331 11.32 24.75 -6.23
C ARG A 331 10.02 25.36 -6.80
N ASN A 332 8.89 25.26 -6.09
CA ASN A 332 7.57 25.66 -6.60
C ASN A 332 6.79 26.43 -5.51
N PRO A 333 7.14 27.70 -5.23
CA PRO A 333 6.51 28.48 -4.15
C PRO A 333 5.01 28.67 -4.32
N ASP A 334 4.50 28.68 -5.56
CA ASP A 334 3.05 28.76 -5.84
C ASP A 334 2.28 27.52 -5.34
N VAL A 335 2.89 26.34 -5.49
CA VAL A 335 2.34 25.07 -4.96
C VAL A 335 2.43 25.05 -3.44
N LEU A 336 3.54 25.52 -2.87
CA LEU A 336 3.73 25.65 -1.42
C LEU A 336 2.66 26.56 -0.80
N ALA A 337 2.41 27.73 -1.38
CA ALA A 337 1.40 28.67 -0.90
C ALA A 337 -0.01 28.08 -0.96
N ARG A 338 -0.40 27.50 -2.11
CA ARG A 338 -1.71 26.86 -2.29
C ARG A 338 -1.93 25.66 -1.37
N LEU A 339 -0.88 24.86 -1.14
CA LEU A 339 -0.95 23.73 -0.22
C LEU A 339 -1.07 24.18 1.24
N ARG A 340 -0.34 25.22 1.64
CA ARG A 340 -0.47 25.83 2.97
C ARG A 340 -1.88 26.40 3.19
N ILE A 341 -2.54 26.96 2.17
CA ILE A 341 -3.94 27.39 2.26
C ILE A 341 -4.88 26.20 2.52
N GLU A 342 -4.81 25.10 1.75
CA GLU A 342 -5.65 23.91 1.98
C GLU A 342 -5.48 23.35 3.41
N VAL A 343 -4.24 23.30 3.90
CA VAL A 343 -3.91 22.84 5.27
C VAL A 343 -4.51 23.77 6.34
N LEU A 344 -4.37 25.08 6.19
CA LEU A 344 -4.88 26.05 7.17
C LEU A 344 -6.41 26.16 7.15
N GLU A 345 -7.05 26.03 5.99
CA GLU A 345 -8.52 26.01 5.87
C GLU A 345 -9.15 24.74 6.48
N LYS A 346 -8.45 23.59 6.43
CA LYS A 346 -8.97 22.31 6.90
C LYS A 346 -8.60 21.97 8.34
N VAL A 347 -7.33 22.13 8.70
CA VAL A 347 -6.78 21.71 10.00
C VAL A 347 -6.57 22.90 10.94
N GLY A 348 -6.48 24.11 10.40
CA GLY A 348 -6.11 25.29 11.17
C GLY A 348 -4.60 25.36 11.51
N PRO A 349 -4.16 26.41 12.22
CA PRO A 349 -2.74 26.71 12.41
C PRO A 349 -2.03 25.91 13.52
N VAL A 350 -2.79 25.28 14.43
CA VAL A 350 -2.24 24.63 15.65
C VAL A 350 -2.82 23.23 15.91
N GLN A 351 -4.07 22.99 15.53
CA GLN A 351 -4.77 21.72 15.76
C GLN A 351 -4.09 20.56 15.02
N ARG A 352 -4.15 19.37 15.61
CA ARG A 352 -3.63 18.12 15.04
C ARG A 352 -4.57 17.61 13.92
N PRO A 353 -4.06 17.22 12.75
CA PRO A 353 -4.88 16.63 11.70
C PRO A 353 -5.38 15.23 12.08
N THR A 354 -6.63 14.94 11.72
CA THR A 354 -7.27 13.63 11.89
C THR A 354 -7.19 12.79 10.60
N TYR A 355 -7.62 11.53 10.68
CA TYR A 355 -7.76 10.66 9.51
C TYR A 355 -8.65 11.26 8.42
N ASP A 356 -9.78 11.87 8.83
CA ASP A 356 -10.78 12.40 7.92
C ASP A 356 -10.31 13.69 7.25
N ASP A 357 -9.55 14.55 7.96
CA ASP A 357 -8.92 15.74 7.37
C ASP A 357 -7.91 15.34 6.28
N ILE A 358 -7.05 14.36 6.57
CA ILE A 358 -6.03 13.83 5.64
C ILE A 358 -6.68 13.17 4.42
N ARG A 359 -7.84 12.50 4.59
CA ARG A 359 -8.61 11.93 3.48
C ARG A 359 -9.24 13.01 2.59
N ASP A 360 -9.73 14.09 3.19
CA ASP A 360 -10.49 15.13 2.50
C ASP A 360 -9.59 16.20 1.83
N MET A 361 -8.31 16.33 2.24
CA MET A 361 -7.29 17.18 1.59
C MET A 361 -6.78 16.58 0.26
N LYS A 362 -7.47 16.94 -0.82
CA LYS A 362 -7.23 16.39 -2.18
C LYS A 362 -5.99 16.97 -2.82
N TYR A 363 -5.62 18.23 -2.56
CA TYR A 363 -4.43 18.85 -3.15
C TYR A 363 -3.15 18.35 -2.49
N LEU A 364 -3.14 18.16 -1.16
CA LEU A 364 -2.08 17.43 -0.45
C LEU A 364 -1.85 16.04 -1.04
N ARG A 365 -2.92 15.27 -1.27
CA ARG A 365 -2.81 13.95 -1.90
C ARG A 365 -2.30 14.03 -3.34
N ALA A 366 -2.66 15.06 -4.10
CA ALA A 366 -2.15 15.31 -5.44
C ALA A 366 -0.64 15.67 -5.44
N VAL A 367 -0.18 16.49 -4.49
CA VAL A 367 1.24 16.85 -4.31
C VAL A 367 2.08 15.62 -3.93
N ILE A 368 1.59 14.76 -3.04
CA ILE A 368 2.26 13.50 -2.69
C ILE A 368 2.27 12.55 -3.90
N ASN A 369 1.18 12.43 -4.65
CA ASN A 369 1.12 11.60 -5.85
C ASN A 369 2.10 12.07 -6.94
N GLU A 370 2.19 13.37 -7.20
CA GLU A 370 3.12 13.95 -8.18
C GLU A 370 4.59 13.84 -7.72
N THR A 371 4.84 13.96 -6.41
CA THR A 371 6.14 13.63 -5.81
C THR A 371 6.50 12.16 -6.04
N LEU A 372 5.59 11.23 -5.74
CA LEU A 372 5.78 9.80 -5.96
C LEU A 372 5.86 9.39 -7.44
N ARG A 373 5.30 10.20 -8.36
CA ARG A 373 5.45 10.02 -9.81
C ARG A 373 6.87 10.38 -10.25
N LEU A 374 7.40 11.49 -9.75
CA LEU A 374 8.71 11.99 -10.15
C LEU A 374 9.85 11.31 -9.39
N PHE A 375 9.74 11.10 -8.09
CA PHE A 375 10.74 10.39 -7.29
C PHE A 375 10.09 9.21 -6.53
N PRO A 376 9.64 8.16 -7.23
CA PRO A 376 9.18 6.94 -6.59
C PRO A 376 10.34 6.34 -5.77
N PRO A 377 10.18 6.11 -4.45
CA PRO A 377 11.27 5.67 -3.59
C PRO A 377 11.97 4.40 -4.08
N VAL A 378 11.25 3.46 -4.71
CA VAL A 378 11.82 2.24 -5.31
C VAL A 378 11.73 2.34 -6.85
N PRO A 379 12.77 2.84 -7.54
CA PRO A 379 12.69 3.20 -8.97
C PRO A 379 12.81 1.99 -9.92
N PHE A 380 13.41 0.90 -9.45
CA PHE A 380 13.65 -0.33 -10.19
C PHE A 380 13.18 -1.54 -9.38
N ASN A 381 12.65 -2.55 -10.07
CA ASN A 381 12.22 -3.81 -9.48
C ASN A 381 12.63 -4.97 -10.41
N ILE A 382 12.79 -6.18 -9.84
CA ILE A 382 13.25 -7.37 -10.57
C ILE A 382 12.29 -8.53 -10.31
N ARG A 383 12.04 -9.35 -11.34
CA ARG A 383 11.43 -10.69 -11.25
C ARG A 383 12.25 -11.70 -12.05
N GLU A 384 11.94 -12.98 -11.92
CA GLU A 384 12.49 -14.09 -12.71
C GLU A 384 11.35 -15.02 -13.16
N THR A 385 11.38 -15.46 -14.43
CA THR A 385 10.38 -16.40 -14.97
C THR A 385 10.62 -17.82 -14.48
N VAL A 386 9.59 -18.50 -14.00
CA VAL A 386 9.67 -19.93 -13.63
C VAL A 386 9.62 -20.80 -14.89
N ASN A 387 8.64 -20.55 -15.76
CA ASN A 387 8.39 -21.25 -17.01
C ASN A 387 8.58 -20.31 -18.21
N ALA A 388 8.79 -20.89 -19.39
CA ALA A 388 8.82 -20.12 -20.63
C ALA A 388 7.45 -19.52 -20.93
N THR A 389 7.42 -18.26 -21.36
CA THR A 389 6.18 -17.49 -21.59
C THR A 389 6.31 -16.62 -22.83
N THR A 390 5.23 -15.95 -23.22
CA THR A 390 5.23 -14.96 -24.30
C THR A 390 4.57 -13.68 -23.83
N TRP A 391 5.06 -12.53 -24.30
CA TRP A 391 4.41 -11.23 -24.13
C TRP A 391 3.61 -10.86 -25.39
N PRO A 392 2.43 -10.24 -25.26
CA PRO A 392 1.76 -9.66 -26.41
C PRO A 392 2.62 -8.53 -26.97
N ALA A 393 2.56 -8.32 -28.28
CA ALA A 393 3.15 -7.12 -28.86
C ALA A 393 2.23 -5.90 -28.65
N ARG A 394 2.82 -4.70 -28.65
CA ARG A 394 2.12 -3.45 -28.34
C ARG A 394 1.05 -3.09 -29.36
N ASN A 395 1.20 -3.52 -30.62
CA ASN A 395 0.18 -3.44 -31.66
C ASN A 395 -0.31 -4.85 -32.01
N GLY A 396 -1.60 -5.01 -32.31
CA GLY A 396 -2.19 -6.30 -32.71
C GLY A 396 -1.69 -6.88 -34.05
N SER A 397 -0.84 -6.15 -34.78
CA SER A 397 -0.15 -6.57 -36.00
C SER A 397 1.18 -7.29 -35.73
N ASP A 398 1.78 -7.07 -34.55
CA ASP A 398 3.16 -7.47 -34.27
C ASP A 398 3.24 -8.85 -33.60
N LYS A 399 4.31 -9.59 -33.89
CA LYS A 399 4.51 -10.96 -33.38
C LYS A 399 4.81 -10.94 -31.87
N PRO A 400 4.24 -11.85 -31.07
CA PRO A 400 4.49 -11.90 -29.62
C PRO A 400 5.96 -12.15 -29.32
N ILE A 401 6.45 -11.58 -28.21
CA ILE A 401 7.85 -11.74 -27.77
C ILE A 401 7.97 -13.02 -26.95
N TYR A 402 8.91 -13.91 -27.29
CA TYR A 402 9.20 -15.12 -26.52
C TYR A 402 10.22 -14.87 -25.41
N ILE A 403 9.95 -15.41 -24.22
CA ILE A 403 10.82 -15.34 -23.05
C ILE A 403 11.08 -16.75 -22.50
N PRO A 404 12.35 -17.17 -22.35
CA PRO A 404 12.70 -18.44 -21.74
C PRO A 404 12.33 -18.52 -20.25
N ALA A 405 12.27 -19.74 -19.72
CA ALA A 405 12.33 -19.99 -18.27
C ALA A 405 13.65 -19.45 -17.67
N LYS A 406 13.67 -19.23 -16.35
CA LYS A 406 14.80 -18.71 -15.57
C LYS A 406 15.47 -17.47 -16.19
N THR A 407 14.66 -16.56 -16.74
CA THR A 407 15.10 -15.28 -17.33
C THR A 407 14.77 -14.14 -16.39
N SER A 408 15.75 -13.28 -16.11
CA SER A 408 15.53 -12.10 -15.28
C SER A 408 14.74 -11.04 -16.06
N VAL A 409 13.76 -10.43 -15.40
CA VAL A 409 12.91 -9.36 -15.92
C VAL A 409 12.98 -8.15 -14.96
N PRO A 410 14.00 -7.29 -15.12
CA PRO A 410 14.01 -5.98 -14.48
C PRO A 410 13.00 -5.02 -15.15
N TYR A 411 12.36 -4.16 -14.36
CA TYR A 411 11.48 -3.10 -14.86
C TYR A 411 11.67 -1.81 -14.07
N SER A 412 11.46 -0.66 -14.73
CA SER A 412 11.57 0.66 -14.09
C SER A 412 10.24 1.39 -13.99
N VAL A 413 9.83 1.62 -12.74
CA VAL A 413 8.69 2.46 -12.38
C VAL A 413 9.04 3.94 -12.62
N PHE A 414 10.26 4.34 -12.23
CA PHE A 414 10.81 5.70 -12.38
C PHE A 414 10.83 6.22 -13.83
N MET A 415 11.13 5.34 -14.79
CA MET A 415 11.10 5.68 -16.21
C MET A 415 9.67 5.69 -16.76
N MET A 416 8.87 4.68 -16.43
CA MET A 416 7.45 4.61 -16.84
C MET A 416 6.67 5.85 -16.40
N HIS A 417 6.94 6.39 -15.21
CA HIS A 417 6.30 7.60 -14.68
C HIS A 417 6.73 8.91 -15.36
N ARG A 418 7.83 8.91 -16.13
CA ARG A 418 8.36 10.05 -16.90
C ARG A 418 8.04 10.00 -18.39
N ARG A 419 7.56 8.86 -18.90
CA ARG A 419 7.30 8.65 -20.33
C ARG A 419 6.28 9.65 -20.87
N THR A 420 6.72 10.50 -21.79
CA THR A 420 5.89 11.53 -22.44
C THR A 420 4.76 10.93 -23.28
N ASP A 421 4.93 9.71 -23.80
CA ASP A 421 3.88 8.97 -24.52
C ASP A 421 2.78 8.39 -23.61
N LEU A 422 2.98 8.41 -22.28
CA LEU A 422 1.99 8.00 -21.28
C LEU A 422 1.39 9.19 -20.52
N TRP A 423 2.21 10.21 -20.22
CA TRP A 423 1.87 11.30 -19.29
C TRP A 423 1.73 12.68 -19.92
N GLY A 424 2.00 12.83 -21.22
CA GLY A 424 1.95 14.10 -21.96
C GLY A 424 3.33 14.74 -22.18
N PRO A 425 3.42 15.81 -23.00
CA PRO A 425 4.68 16.52 -23.26
C PRO A 425 5.25 17.19 -22.01
N ASP A 426 4.40 17.47 -21.03
CA ASP A 426 4.71 18.10 -19.75
C ASP A 426 5.09 17.08 -18.65
N ALA A 427 5.26 15.78 -18.98
CA ALA A 427 5.54 14.71 -18.03
C ALA A 427 6.78 14.93 -17.14
N LEU A 428 7.71 15.80 -17.53
CA LEU A 428 8.89 16.14 -16.72
C LEU A 428 8.64 17.31 -15.74
N LYS A 429 7.62 18.14 -15.96
CA LYS A 429 7.23 19.20 -15.02
C LYS A 429 6.62 18.58 -13.75
N PHE A 430 6.83 19.26 -12.61
CA PHE A 430 6.03 19.04 -11.40
C PHE A 430 4.73 19.83 -11.52
N ASP A 431 3.61 19.13 -11.59
CA ASP A 431 2.27 19.70 -11.75
C ASP A 431 1.24 18.84 -10.99
N PRO A 432 0.93 19.17 -9.71
CA PRO A 432 -0.02 18.41 -8.91
C PRO A 432 -1.43 18.35 -9.51
N ASP A 433 -1.86 19.40 -10.21
CA ASP A 433 -3.21 19.47 -10.79
C ASP A 433 -3.45 18.40 -11.87
N ARG A 434 -2.39 17.77 -12.39
CA ARG A 434 -2.47 16.54 -13.21
C ARG A 434 -3.35 15.43 -12.60
N PHE A 435 -3.46 15.36 -11.26
CA PHE A 435 -4.29 14.39 -10.54
C PHE A 435 -5.71 14.89 -10.20
N LEU A 436 -6.05 16.13 -10.53
CA LEU A 436 -7.36 16.76 -10.27
C LEU A 436 -8.08 17.15 -11.59
N ASP A 437 -7.32 17.59 -12.59
CA ASP A 437 -7.73 18.00 -13.94
C ASP A 437 -8.34 16.85 -14.77
N GLU A 438 -8.87 17.22 -15.95
CA GLU A 438 -9.18 16.28 -17.03
C GLU A 438 -8.01 15.37 -17.42
N ARG A 439 -6.76 15.75 -17.14
CA ARG A 439 -5.56 14.92 -17.34
C ARG A 439 -5.67 13.58 -16.57
N LEU A 440 -6.29 13.57 -15.38
CA LEU A 440 -6.61 12.35 -14.65
C LEU A 440 -7.51 11.41 -15.48
N LYS A 441 -8.58 11.97 -16.05
CA LYS A 441 -9.58 11.23 -16.85
C LYS A 441 -9.03 10.77 -18.20
N LYS A 442 -8.09 11.53 -18.78
CA LYS A 442 -7.49 11.28 -20.10
C LYS A 442 -6.36 10.26 -20.07
N TYR A 443 -5.50 10.29 -19.05
CA TYR A 443 -4.29 9.48 -18.99
C TYR A 443 -4.37 8.36 -17.93
N LEU A 444 -4.79 8.67 -16.70
CA LEU A 444 -4.70 7.72 -15.59
C LEU A 444 -5.91 6.76 -15.51
N LEU A 445 -7.15 7.25 -15.66
CA LEU A 445 -8.33 6.38 -15.60
C LEU A 445 -8.35 5.29 -16.70
N PRO A 446 -7.93 5.52 -17.96
CA PRO A 446 -7.91 4.48 -18.99
C PRO A 446 -6.81 3.42 -18.78
N ASN A 447 -5.71 3.77 -18.10
CA ASN A 447 -4.63 2.83 -17.82
C ASN A 447 -3.99 3.09 -16.45
N PRO A 448 -4.62 2.68 -15.33
CA PRO A 448 -4.12 2.99 -13.98
C PRO A 448 -2.71 2.45 -13.70
N PHE A 449 -2.25 1.46 -14.47
CA PHE A 449 -0.91 0.88 -14.38
C PHE A 449 0.22 1.81 -14.87
N ILE A 450 -0.07 3.00 -15.40
CA ILE A 450 0.98 4.03 -15.64
C ILE A 450 1.50 4.67 -14.33
N PHE A 451 0.79 4.48 -13.21
CA PHE A 451 1.16 4.99 -11.88
C PHE A 451 1.18 3.85 -10.84
N LEU A 452 2.38 3.44 -10.44
CA LEU A 452 2.63 2.25 -9.61
C LEU A 452 3.68 2.50 -8.49
N PRO A 453 3.65 3.62 -7.74
CA PRO A 453 4.67 3.88 -6.71
C PRO A 453 4.69 2.83 -5.58
N PHE A 454 3.56 2.17 -5.32
CA PHE A 454 3.43 1.08 -4.33
C PHE A 454 3.37 -0.33 -4.98
N ASN A 455 3.67 -0.43 -6.29
CA ASN A 455 3.26 -1.54 -7.15
C ASN A 455 1.74 -1.80 -7.11
N ALA A 456 1.26 -2.96 -7.56
CA ALA A 456 -0.13 -3.40 -7.47
C ALA A 456 -0.21 -4.93 -7.35
N GLY A 457 -1.42 -5.50 -7.45
CA GLY A 457 -1.61 -6.95 -7.49
C GLY A 457 -1.22 -7.68 -6.21
N PRO A 458 -0.93 -8.99 -6.26
CA PRO A 458 -0.62 -9.78 -5.07
C PRO A 458 0.62 -9.31 -4.29
N ARG A 459 1.52 -8.51 -4.90
CA ARG A 459 2.69 -7.90 -4.21
C ARG A 459 2.63 -6.37 -4.13
N ILE A 460 1.43 -5.80 -4.03
CA ILE A 460 1.26 -4.40 -3.58
C ILE A 460 1.82 -4.22 -2.15
N CYS A 461 2.38 -3.04 -1.87
CA CYS A 461 2.86 -2.65 -0.55
C CYS A 461 1.75 -2.78 0.52
N LEU A 462 2.06 -3.38 1.67
CA LEU A 462 1.13 -3.49 2.81
C LEU A 462 0.96 -2.12 3.49
N GLY A 463 2.07 -1.46 3.83
CA GLY A 463 2.09 -0.14 4.46
C GLY A 463 1.72 1.03 3.55
N GLN A 464 0.97 0.82 2.46
CA GLN A 464 0.60 1.89 1.52
C GLN A 464 -0.14 3.04 2.23
N GLN A 465 -1.17 2.74 3.01
CA GLN A 465 -1.95 3.78 3.70
C GLN A 465 -1.18 4.36 4.89
N PHE A 466 -0.35 3.55 5.57
CA PHE A 466 0.58 4.03 6.61
C PHE A 466 1.52 5.10 6.05
N ALA A 467 2.23 4.81 4.96
CA ALA A 467 3.17 5.76 4.34
C ALA A 467 2.46 7.03 3.82
N TYR A 468 1.23 6.92 3.28
CA TYR A 468 0.44 8.10 2.92
C TYR A 468 0.06 8.94 4.14
N ASN A 469 -0.39 8.32 5.24
CA ASN A 469 -0.78 9.03 6.46
C ASN A 469 0.43 9.70 7.12
N GLU A 470 1.54 8.97 7.29
CA GLU A 470 2.81 9.47 7.84
C GLU A 470 3.38 10.64 7.03
N THR A 471 3.43 10.50 5.68
CA THR A 471 3.86 11.58 4.78
C THR A 471 2.95 12.80 4.88
N SER A 472 1.62 12.59 4.87
CA SER A 472 0.64 13.67 4.94
C SER A 472 0.73 14.42 6.27
N PHE A 473 0.81 13.69 7.38
CA PHE A 473 0.89 14.23 8.72
C PHE A 473 2.13 15.11 8.90
N MET A 474 3.32 14.62 8.54
CA MET A 474 4.56 15.39 8.68
C MET A 474 4.57 16.62 7.77
N LEU A 475 4.04 16.52 6.53
CA LEU A 475 3.87 17.70 5.67
C LEU A 475 2.89 18.73 6.27
N ILE A 476 1.78 18.30 6.87
CA ILE A 476 0.82 19.21 7.54
C ILE A 476 1.49 19.96 8.70
N ARG A 477 2.18 19.27 9.61
CA ARG A 477 2.82 19.91 10.78
C ARG A 477 3.94 20.88 10.36
N LEU A 478 4.72 20.52 9.32
CA LEU A 478 5.69 21.43 8.71
C LEU A 478 5.02 22.68 8.10
N LEU A 479 3.92 22.51 7.37
CA LEU A 479 3.21 23.59 6.68
C LEU A 479 2.37 24.47 7.62
N GLN A 480 2.02 24.00 8.82
CA GLN A 480 1.52 24.84 9.90
C GLN A 480 2.65 25.77 10.39
N HIS A 481 3.78 25.20 10.80
CA HIS A 481 4.85 25.94 11.47
C HIS A 481 5.79 26.75 10.58
N PHE A 482 5.88 26.46 9.28
CA PHE A 482 6.77 27.16 8.35
C PHE A 482 5.99 27.74 7.17
N ALA A 483 6.25 29.01 6.85
CA ALA A 483 5.55 29.76 5.80
C ALA A 483 6.31 29.76 4.46
N THR A 484 7.64 29.69 4.50
CA THR A 484 8.51 29.69 3.31
C THR A 484 9.56 28.58 3.44
N MET A 485 9.99 28.03 2.30
CA MET A 485 11.01 26.99 2.22
C MET A 485 11.99 27.33 1.10
N THR A 486 13.30 27.37 1.37
CA THR A 486 14.34 27.66 0.38
C THR A 486 15.49 26.65 0.47
N LEU A 487 16.09 26.31 -0.67
CA LEU A 487 17.24 25.40 -0.74
C LEU A 487 18.54 26.17 -0.44
N ASP A 488 19.41 25.62 0.43
CA ASP A 488 20.74 26.18 0.69
C ASP A 488 21.83 25.26 0.11
N THR A 489 22.13 25.46 -1.17
CA THR A 489 23.22 24.75 -1.87
C THR A 489 24.62 25.16 -1.38
N SER A 490 24.76 26.20 -0.55
CA SER A 490 26.04 26.60 0.03
C SER A 490 26.43 25.70 1.21
N ALA A 491 25.44 25.23 1.97
CA ALA A 491 25.61 24.30 3.09
C ALA A 491 26.03 22.88 2.68
N GLN A 492 25.70 22.46 1.43
CA GLN A 492 26.09 21.16 0.88
C GLN A 492 27.62 21.04 0.66
N PRO A 493 28.25 19.90 1.03
CA PRO A 493 29.64 19.61 0.67
C PRO A 493 29.89 19.73 -0.84
N PRO A 494 30.97 20.39 -1.31
CA PRO A 494 31.20 20.65 -2.73
C PRO A 494 31.18 19.39 -3.61
N GLU A 495 31.74 18.29 -3.12
CA GLU A 495 31.83 16.98 -3.79
C GLU A 495 30.47 16.32 -4.05
N THR A 496 29.42 16.72 -3.33
CA THR A 496 28.08 16.10 -3.40
C THR A 496 27.08 16.88 -4.25
N ARG A 497 27.48 18.03 -4.78
CA ARG A 497 26.66 18.88 -5.64
C ARG A 497 26.53 18.27 -7.05
N PRO A 498 25.47 18.56 -7.82
CA PRO A 498 25.33 18.09 -9.19
C PRO A 498 26.54 18.51 -10.06
N PRO A 499 27.15 17.59 -10.83
CA PRO A 499 28.20 17.94 -11.80
C PRO A 499 27.74 19.01 -12.78
N VAL A 500 28.59 20.00 -13.08
CA VAL A 500 28.26 21.14 -13.95
C VAL A 500 27.78 20.69 -15.34
N GLU A 501 28.35 19.58 -15.85
CA GLU A 501 27.97 18.91 -17.09
C GLU A 501 26.49 18.55 -17.17
N TRP A 502 25.83 18.26 -16.04
CA TRP A 502 24.41 17.86 -16.03
C TRP A 502 23.50 18.99 -16.53
N LYS A 503 23.90 20.26 -16.39
CA LYS A 503 23.18 21.42 -16.94
C LYS A 503 23.08 21.42 -18.47
N MET A 504 23.87 20.58 -19.15
CA MET A 504 23.83 20.38 -20.61
C MET A 504 23.10 19.10 -21.04
N LYS A 505 22.61 18.28 -20.09
CA LYS A 505 21.84 17.05 -20.39
C LYS A 505 20.39 17.37 -20.73
N GLU A 506 19.75 16.48 -21.49
CA GLU A 506 18.31 16.56 -21.75
C GLU A 506 17.47 16.19 -20.52
N GLY A 507 16.31 16.84 -20.38
CA GLY A 507 15.32 16.49 -19.37
C GLY A 507 15.69 16.93 -17.95
N ARG A 508 15.29 16.14 -16.95
CA ARG A 508 15.30 16.59 -15.54
C ARG A 508 16.70 16.81 -14.97
N ALA A 509 17.71 16.07 -15.42
CA ALA A 509 19.08 16.16 -14.90
C ALA A 509 19.68 17.59 -14.98
N ALA A 510 19.30 18.40 -15.97
CA ALA A 510 19.74 19.79 -16.09
C ALA A 510 19.03 20.77 -15.14
N THR A 511 17.91 20.37 -14.56
CA THR A 511 17.07 21.20 -13.68
C THR A 511 17.17 20.86 -12.19
N GLU A 512 17.80 19.73 -11.84
CA GLU A 512 17.96 19.34 -10.44
C GLU A 512 19.11 20.07 -9.75
N GLU A 513 18.88 20.54 -8.52
CA GLU A 513 19.88 21.21 -7.68
C GLU A 513 20.45 20.31 -6.57
N PHE A 514 20.10 19.02 -6.60
CA PHE A 514 20.65 17.97 -5.75
C PHE A 514 21.06 16.75 -6.59
N PHE A 515 21.92 15.89 -6.05
CA PHE A 515 22.37 14.66 -6.71
C PHE A 515 21.54 13.46 -6.21
N PRO A 516 20.51 12.99 -6.96
CA PRO A 516 19.81 11.75 -6.63
C PRO A 516 20.69 10.51 -6.87
N LYS A 517 20.84 9.67 -5.85
CA LYS A 517 21.43 8.33 -5.92
C LYS A 517 20.41 7.28 -5.48
N VAL A 518 20.72 6.00 -5.71
CA VAL A 518 19.78 4.87 -5.47
C VAL A 518 20.50 3.65 -4.92
N HIS A 519 20.33 3.31 -3.63
CA HIS A 519 20.77 2.00 -3.11
C HIS A 519 19.73 0.94 -3.48
N LEU A 520 18.75 0.78 -2.59
CA LEU A 520 17.49 0.05 -2.75
C LEU A 520 16.33 1.04 -2.87
N THR A 521 16.38 2.14 -2.10
CA THR A 521 15.57 3.35 -2.30
C THR A 521 16.37 4.49 -2.93
N MET A 522 15.66 5.53 -3.40
CA MET A 522 16.23 6.81 -3.84
C MET A 522 16.58 7.71 -2.65
N TYR A 523 17.72 8.42 -2.74
CA TYR A 523 18.16 9.39 -1.73
C TYR A 523 18.94 10.56 -2.38
N ALA A 524 19.06 11.69 -1.69
CA ALA A 524 19.96 12.78 -2.05
C ALA A 524 21.36 12.53 -1.48
N HIS A 525 22.37 12.51 -2.36
CA HIS A 525 23.78 12.45 -1.97
C HIS A 525 24.20 13.78 -1.33
N GLY A 526 24.92 13.72 -0.20
CA GLY A 526 25.25 14.91 0.61
C GLY A 526 24.10 15.48 1.45
N GLY A 527 22.89 14.93 1.32
CA GLY A 527 21.70 15.42 2.01
C GLY A 527 21.04 16.64 1.33
N LEU A 528 19.81 16.91 1.74
CA LEU A 528 19.01 18.02 1.24
C LEU A 528 19.04 19.16 2.26
N TRP A 529 19.84 20.19 2.01
CA TRP A 529 20.01 21.29 2.95
C TRP A 529 19.04 22.42 2.61
N ALA A 530 18.15 22.74 3.55
CA ALA A 530 17.14 23.78 3.37
C ALA A 530 17.06 24.73 4.57
N ARG A 531 16.49 25.90 4.32
CA ARG A 531 16.08 26.90 5.31
C ARG A 531 14.59 27.08 5.22
N MET A 532 13.94 27.39 6.34
CA MET A 532 12.51 27.67 6.37
C MET A 532 12.24 28.90 7.23
N GLY A 533 11.33 29.76 6.79
CA GLY A 533 10.82 30.86 7.63
C GLY A 533 9.78 30.32 8.59
N GLU A 534 9.98 30.50 9.90
CA GLU A 534 8.93 30.28 10.90
C GLU A 534 7.69 31.12 10.52
N ALA A 535 6.51 30.52 10.58
CA ALA A 535 5.27 31.23 10.33
C ALA A 535 4.90 32.09 11.55
N GLU A 536 4.49 33.34 11.31
CA GLU A 536 3.87 34.14 12.35
C GLU A 536 2.55 33.48 12.79
N LEU A 537 2.41 33.24 14.10
CA LEU A 537 1.15 32.81 14.70
C LEU A 537 0.17 33.99 14.69
N GLU A 538 -0.95 33.86 13.98
CA GLU A 538 -1.96 34.90 13.83
C GLU A 538 -2.79 35.15 15.11
N GLN A 539 -2.12 35.64 16.17
CA GLN A 539 -2.80 36.34 17.27
C GLN A 539 -3.00 37.84 16.95
N THR A 540 -2.39 38.34 15.87
CA THR A 540 -2.39 39.76 15.49
C THR A 540 -3.67 40.22 14.78
N VAL A 541 -4.29 39.35 13.97
CA VAL A 541 -5.47 39.69 13.15
C VAL A 541 -6.68 40.11 14.01
N LEU A 542 -6.80 39.57 15.23
CA LEU A 542 -7.86 39.92 16.19
C LEU A 542 -7.68 41.29 16.88
N LYS A 543 -6.65 42.09 16.54
CA LYS A 543 -6.41 43.42 17.14
C LYS A 543 -6.43 44.60 16.17
N THR A 544 -6.51 44.36 14.86
CA THR A 544 -6.52 45.42 13.82
C THR A 544 -7.70 45.32 12.84
N GLY A 545 -8.66 44.42 13.12
CA GLY A 545 -9.86 44.18 12.30
C GLY A 545 -11.16 44.76 12.84
N VAL A 546 -11.12 45.82 13.67
CA VAL A 546 -12.33 46.52 14.17
C VAL A 546 -12.37 47.94 13.64
N ASP A 547 -12.78 48.09 12.38
CA ASP A 547 -13.72 49.12 11.93
C ASP A 547 -14.05 48.95 10.43
N ASN A 548 -15.19 49.49 10.01
CA ASN A 548 -15.65 49.58 8.60
C ASN A 548 -15.97 48.25 7.87
N LEU A 549 -17.11 47.65 8.21
CA LEU A 549 -18.15 47.34 7.20
C LEU A 549 -19.52 47.16 7.85
N GLN A 550 -20.39 48.16 7.72
CA GLN A 550 -21.78 48.10 8.19
C GLN A 550 -22.70 47.46 7.15
N LEU A 551 -23.40 46.37 7.51
CA LEU A 551 -24.69 46.00 6.94
C LEU A 551 -25.58 45.38 8.04
N SER A 552 -26.86 45.78 8.08
CA SER A 552 -27.77 45.57 9.23
C SER A 552 -28.78 44.41 9.06
N PRO A 553 -29.38 43.87 10.15
CA PRO A 553 -29.75 42.45 10.20
C PRO A 553 -31.26 42.10 10.15
N ILE A 554 -31.55 40.87 9.68
CA ILE A 554 -32.82 40.11 9.75
C ILE A 554 -32.48 38.63 9.41
N ILE A 555 -33.15 37.56 9.88
CA ILE A 555 -34.37 37.37 10.70
C ILE A 555 -34.02 36.53 11.99
N ARG A 556 -34.99 36.37 12.89
CA ARG A 556 -34.97 35.68 14.20
C ARG A 556 -34.97 34.14 14.13
N SER A 557 -34.59 33.50 15.24
CA SER A 557 -34.95 32.12 15.64
C SER A 557 -36.08 32.10 16.69
N PRO A 558 -36.74 30.93 16.90
CA PRO A 558 -37.29 30.54 18.22
C PRO A 558 -36.94 29.08 18.63
N PRO A 559 -37.15 28.66 19.90
CA PRO A 559 -36.45 27.50 20.49
C PRO A 559 -37.43 26.36 20.95
N PRO A 560 -37.24 25.53 22.01
CA PRO A 560 -37.56 24.09 21.94
C PRO A 560 -38.73 23.61 22.83
N VAL A 561 -39.12 22.33 22.70
CA VAL A 561 -40.12 21.65 23.53
C VAL A 561 -39.60 20.26 23.98
N SER A 562 -40.09 19.72 25.09
CA SER A 562 -39.59 18.49 25.75
C SER A 562 -40.73 17.61 26.29
N ARG A 563 -40.38 16.43 26.83
CA ARG A 563 -41.23 15.44 27.55
C ARG A 563 -42.14 14.55 26.67
N SER A 564 -42.47 13.31 27.03
CA SER A 564 -41.92 12.38 28.05
C SER A 564 -42.50 10.97 27.91
N ASN A 565 -41.77 9.96 28.41
CA ASN A 565 -42.21 8.70 29.04
C ASN A 565 -43.48 7.96 28.53
N PHE A 566 -43.34 6.67 28.19
CA PHE A 566 -44.09 5.59 28.85
C PHE A 566 -43.34 4.24 28.72
N SER A 567 -43.76 3.20 29.46
CA SER A 567 -42.96 1.99 29.70
C SER A 567 -43.78 0.75 30.07
N ILE A 568 -43.14 -0.44 29.97
CA ILE A 568 -43.55 -1.76 30.53
C ILE A 568 -44.64 -2.51 29.72
N PHE A 569 -44.33 -3.74 29.27
CA PHE A 569 -44.96 -5.03 29.67
C PHE A 569 -44.34 -6.20 28.85
N THR A 570 -43.38 -7.00 29.34
CA THR A 570 -43.42 -8.21 30.25
C THR A 570 -43.89 -9.54 29.62
N SER A 571 -43.17 -10.64 29.95
CA SER A 571 -43.56 -12.08 29.89
C SER A 571 -43.49 -12.83 28.53
N VAL A 572 -42.90 -14.03 28.38
CA VAL A 572 -42.94 -15.34 29.12
C VAL A 572 -44.20 -16.17 28.75
N THR A 573 -44.18 -17.48 28.46
CA THR A 573 -43.11 -18.54 28.42
C THR A 573 -42.99 -19.14 26.97
N TYR A 574 -42.68 -20.41 26.59
CA TYR A 574 -42.43 -21.73 27.23
C TYR A 574 -41.26 -22.48 26.53
N ALA A 575 -41.11 -23.81 26.69
CA ALA A 575 -39.87 -24.56 26.39
C ALA A 575 -40.05 -26.08 26.14
N MET A 576 -38.95 -26.75 25.76
CA MET A 576 -38.72 -28.20 25.48
C MET A 576 -39.25 -28.73 24.13
N GLY A 577 -38.56 -29.64 23.42
CA GLY A 577 -37.21 -30.23 23.60
C GLY A 577 -37.18 -31.74 23.30
N LEU A 578 -36.09 -32.28 22.72
CA LEU A 578 -35.69 -33.70 22.79
C LEU A 578 -34.31 -33.98 22.16
N SER A 579 -33.65 -35.03 22.64
CA SER A 579 -32.20 -35.28 22.52
C SER A 579 -31.78 -36.22 21.38
N VAL A 580 -30.50 -36.11 20.99
CA VAL A 580 -29.65 -37.16 20.35
C VAL A 580 -30.12 -37.76 19.01
N SER A 581 -29.52 -37.27 17.92
CA SER A 581 -29.09 -38.12 16.80
C SER A 581 -27.96 -37.44 16.00
N ARG A 582 -27.11 -38.24 15.34
CA ARG A 582 -26.06 -37.81 14.38
C ARG A 582 -24.90 -36.98 14.94
N LEU A 583 -24.39 -37.35 16.13
CA LEU A 583 -23.00 -37.08 16.54
C LEU A 583 -22.06 -37.98 15.71
N LEU A 584 -21.94 -37.72 14.39
CA LEU A 584 -21.19 -38.56 13.45
C LEU A 584 -20.86 -37.87 12.10
N SER A 585 -20.33 -36.65 12.13
CA SER A 585 -19.93 -35.90 10.91
C SER A 585 -18.62 -35.10 11.01
N GLY A 586 -17.92 -35.14 12.16
CA GLY A 586 -16.72 -34.33 12.44
C GLY A 586 -15.41 -34.81 11.77
N LEU A 587 -15.48 -35.52 10.64
CA LEU A 587 -14.32 -36.10 9.95
C LEU A 587 -14.36 -35.87 8.42
N PHE A 588 -14.63 -34.64 8.00
CA PHE A 588 -14.33 -34.15 6.65
C PHE A 588 -13.72 -32.75 6.74
N GLY A 589 -12.60 -32.52 6.03
CA GLY A 589 -11.87 -31.25 6.06
C GLY A 589 -12.62 -30.09 5.39
N LYS A 590 -12.13 -28.86 5.59
CA LYS A 590 -12.64 -27.66 4.90
C LYS A 590 -12.62 -27.90 3.37
N LYS A 591 -13.79 -28.00 2.73
CA LYS A 591 -13.92 -27.93 1.27
C LYS A 591 -13.90 -26.45 0.87
N GLU A 592 -12.83 -26.00 0.25
CA GLU A 592 -12.83 -24.69 -0.43
C GLU A 592 -13.84 -24.69 -1.58
N MET A 593 -14.48 -23.54 -1.79
CA MET A 593 -15.59 -23.37 -2.74
C MET A 593 -15.44 -22.04 -3.49
N ARG A 594 -15.95 -21.98 -4.73
CA ARG A 594 -15.92 -20.76 -5.55
C ARG A 594 -17.33 -20.29 -5.83
N ILE A 595 -17.70 -19.18 -5.21
CA ILE A 595 -18.95 -18.46 -5.43
C ILE A 595 -18.64 -17.07 -5.99
N LEU A 596 -19.41 -16.61 -6.98
CA LEU A 596 -19.24 -15.34 -7.68
C LEU A 596 -20.40 -14.39 -7.36
N MET A 597 -20.11 -13.19 -6.83
CA MET A 597 -21.11 -12.13 -6.64
C MET A 597 -21.06 -11.12 -7.79
N VAL A 598 -22.23 -10.78 -8.35
CA VAL A 598 -22.42 -9.92 -9.54
C VAL A 598 -23.74 -9.15 -9.45
N GLY A 599 -23.97 -8.22 -10.37
CA GLY A 599 -25.14 -7.33 -10.41
C GLY A 599 -24.81 -5.95 -10.94
N LEU A 600 -25.81 -5.10 -11.13
CA LEU A 600 -25.64 -3.73 -11.66
C LEU A 600 -24.83 -2.81 -10.73
N ASP A 601 -24.50 -1.62 -11.19
CA ASP A 601 -23.93 -0.54 -10.37
C ASP A 601 -24.99 0.01 -9.40
N ALA A 602 -24.53 0.66 -8.33
CA ALA A 602 -25.34 1.15 -7.21
C ALA A 602 -26.21 0.10 -6.45
N ALA A 603 -26.32 -1.14 -6.93
CA ALA A 603 -27.12 -2.22 -6.32
C ALA A 603 -26.66 -2.68 -4.92
N GLY A 604 -25.57 -2.13 -4.39
CA GLY A 604 -25.12 -2.37 -3.00
C GLY A 604 -24.23 -3.60 -2.79
N LYS A 605 -23.65 -4.18 -3.85
CA LYS A 605 -22.69 -5.31 -3.76
C LYS A 605 -21.58 -5.07 -2.73
N THR A 606 -20.94 -3.91 -2.83
CA THR A 606 -19.87 -3.43 -1.94
C THR A 606 -20.34 -3.30 -0.48
N THR A 607 -21.57 -2.83 -0.28
CA THR A 607 -22.18 -2.66 1.05
C THR A 607 -22.46 -4.02 1.70
N ILE A 608 -23.01 -4.98 0.94
CA ILE A 608 -23.20 -6.38 1.37
C ILE A 608 -21.85 -7.03 1.74
N LEU A 609 -20.82 -6.83 0.91
CA LEU A 609 -19.47 -7.32 1.17
C LEU A 609 -18.91 -6.81 2.51
N TYR A 610 -18.95 -5.50 2.76
CA TYR A 610 -18.45 -4.94 4.01
C TYR A 610 -19.28 -5.39 5.21
N LYS A 611 -20.61 -5.42 5.11
CA LYS A 611 -21.50 -5.89 6.18
C LYS A 611 -21.22 -7.35 6.58
N LEU A 612 -21.01 -8.23 5.59
CA LEU A 612 -20.66 -9.64 5.81
C LEU A 612 -19.23 -9.87 6.31
N LYS A 613 -18.32 -8.90 6.13
CA LYS A 613 -16.89 -9.01 6.48
C LYS A 613 -16.51 -8.31 7.79
N LEU A 614 -17.24 -7.28 8.18
CA LEU A 614 -16.92 -6.39 9.32
C LEU A 614 -18.08 -6.18 10.31
N GLY A 615 -19.28 -6.73 10.05
CA GLY A 615 -20.47 -6.57 10.90
C GLY A 615 -21.13 -5.17 10.86
N GLU A 616 -20.36 -4.12 10.61
CA GLU A 616 -20.80 -2.71 10.65
C GLU A 616 -21.33 -2.15 9.31
N ILE A 617 -21.86 -0.91 9.37
CA ILE A 617 -22.53 -0.23 8.25
C ILE A 617 -21.62 0.84 7.65
N VAL A 618 -20.94 0.51 6.54
CA VAL A 618 -20.09 1.46 5.81
C VAL A 618 -20.91 2.22 4.75
N THR A 619 -20.89 3.55 4.78
CA THR A 619 -21.47 4.40 3.74
C THR A 619 -20.60 4.38 2.46
N THR A 620 -20.98 3.55 1.49
CA THR A 620 -20.19 3.30 0.28
C THR A 620 -20.44 4.34 -0.84
N ILE A 621 -19.38 5.02 -1.27
CA ILE A 621 -19.33 5.74 -2.56
C ILE A 621 -19.29 4.70 -3.70
N PRO A 622 -19.93 4.93 -4.87
CA PRO A 622 -19.90 3.98 -5.99
C PRO A 622 -18.48 3.61 -6.46
N THR A 623 -18.17 2.31 -6.51
CA THR A 623 -16.82 1.80 -6.77
C THR A 623 -16.31 2.14 -8.18
N ILE A 624 -15.20 2.88 -8.25
CA ILE A 624 -14.43 3.11 -9.48
C ILE A 624 -13.25 2.13 -9.49
N GLY A 625 -13.48 0.90 -9.97
CA GLY A 625 -12.41 -0.09 -10.13
C GLY A 625 -12.87 -1.55 -10.08
N PHE A 626 -11.92 -2.43 -9.78
CA PHE A 626 -12.09 -3.84 -9.48
C PHE A 626 -11.56 -4.10 -8.07
N ASN A 627 -12.36 -4.67 -7.18
CA ASN A 627 -11.85 -5.26 -5.94
C ASN A 627 -12.22 -6.75 -5.87
N VAL A 628 -11.36 -7.55 -5.24
CA VAL A 628 -11.52 -9.01 -5.13
C VAL A 628 -11.25 -9.40 -3.69
N GLU A 629 -12.31 -9.74 -2.97
CA GLU A 629 -12.23 -10.07 -1.54
C GLU A 629 -12.83 -11.46 -1.31
N THR A 630 -12.01 -12.36 -0.78
CA THR A 630 -12.47 -13.64 -0.28
C THR A 630 -12.99 -13.47 1.15
N VAL A 631 -14.18 -13.97 1.42
CA VAL A 631 -14.80 -14.00 2.75
C VAL A 631 -15.05 -15.46 3.13
N GLU A 632 -14.77 -15.82 4.39
CA GLU A 632 -15.16 -17.12 4.96
C GLU A 632 -16.44 -16.95 5.79
N TYR A 633 -17.43 -17.84 5.58
CA TYR A 633 -18.62 -17.93 6.41
C TYR A 633 -18.95 -19.40 6.68
N LYS A 634 -18.99 -19.78 7.97
CA LYS A 634 -19.12 -21.18 8.44
C LYS A 634 -18.07 -22.07 7.75
N ASN A 635 -18.48 -23.01 6.89
CA ASN A 635 -17.57 -23.92 6.16
C ASN A 635 -17.42 -23.54 4.67
N ILE A 636 -17.66 -22.28 4.30
CA ILE A 636 -17.66 -21.82 2.90
C ILE A 636 -16.76 -20.61 2.75
N SER A 637 -15.82 -20.72 1.83
CA SER A 637 -15.12 -19.58 1.23
C SER A 637 -15.93 -19.07 0.03
N PHE A 638 -16.03 -17.75 -0.15
CA PHE A 638 -16.64 -17.15 -1.33
C PHE A 638 -15.84 -15.94 -1.81
N THR A 639 -15.67 -15.80 -3.13
CA THR A 639 -14.86 -14.75 -3.75
C THR A 639 -15.76 -13.66 -4.29
N VAL A 640 -15.92 -12.57 -3.52
CA VAL A 640 -16.70 -11.42 -3.96
C VAL A 640 -15.86 -10.57 -4.92
N TRP A 641 -16.38 -10.40 -6.12
CA TRP A 641 -15.81 -9.52 -7.13
C TRP A 641 -16.62 -8.23 -7.14
N ASP A 642 -16.12 -7.17 -6.48
CA ASP A 642 -16.71 -5.86 -6.65
C ASP A 642 -16.25 -5.27 -7.98
N VAL A 643 -16.96 -5.66 -9.03
CA VAL A 643 -16.91 -5.07 -10.37
C VAL A 643 -18.04 -4.05 -10.45
N GLY A 644 -17.70 -2.80 -10.77
CA GLY A 644 -18.71 -1.80 -11.11
C GLY A 644 -19.63 -2.32 -12.22
N GLY A 645 -20.95 -2.16 -12.08
CA GLY A 645 -21.90 -2.71 -13.05
C GLY A 645 -22.05 -1.91 -14.35
N GLN A 646 -21.11 -1.02 -14.67
CA GLN A 646 -21.14 -0.19 -15.88
C GLN A 646 -20.93 -1.04 -17.14
N ASP A 647 -21.69 -0.77 -18.20
CA ASP A 647 -21.74 -1.56 -19.46
C ASP A 647 -20.36 -1.94 -20.01
N LYS A 648 -19.42 -0.98 -19.96
CA LYS A 648 -18.07 -1.10 -20.52
C LYS A 648 -17.19 -2.15 -19.85
N ILE A 649 -17.56 -2.65 -18.67
CA ILE A 649 -16.80 -3.66 -17.92
C ILE A 649 -17.57 -4.96 -17.63
N ARG A 650 -18.87 -5.04 -17.96
CA ARG A 650 -19.66 -6.29 -17.89
C ARG A 650 -19.08 -7.45 -18.74
N PRO A 651 -18.51 -7.24 -19.95
CA PRO A 651 -17.94 -8.34 -20.74
C PRO A 651 -16.82 -9.12 -20.05
N LEU A 652 -16.17 -8.52 -19.05
CA LEU A 652 -15.07 -9.13 -18.30
C LEU A 652 -15.53 -10.19 -17.28
N TRP A 653 -16.83 -10.24 -16.94
CA TRP A 653 -17.38 -11.27 -16.05
C TRP A 653 -17.10 -12.69 -16.57
N ARG A 654 -17.06 -12.87 -17.89
CA ARG A 654 -16.73 -14.12 -18.59
C ARG A 654 -15.39 -14.74 -18.16
N HIS A 655 -14.40 -13.94 -17.76
CA HIS A 655 -13.10 -14.45 -17.32
C HIS A 655 -13.13 -15.14 -15.94
N TYR A 656 -14.28 -15.14 -15.25
CA TYR A 656 -14.41 -15.64 -13.88
C TYR A 656 -15.44 -16.77 -13.73
N PHE A 657 -16.11 -17.18 -14.81
CA PHE A 657 -17.16 -18.20 -14.79
C PHE A 657 -16.61 -19.62 -14.52
N GLN A 658 -15.44 -19.96 -15.11
CA GLN A 658 -14.75 -21.23 -14.88
C GLN A 658 -14.68 -21.67 -13.40
N ASN A 659 -15.08 -22.90 -13.13
CA ASN A 659 -15.11 -23.52 -11.79
C ASN A 659 -16.00 -22.80 -10.76
N THR A 660 -16.93 -21.92 -11.16
CA THR A 660 -17.89 -21.28 -10.25
C THR A 660 -19.04 -22.23 -9.90
N GLN A 661 -19.20 -22.52 -8.62
CA GLN A 661 -20.20 -23.47 -8.08
C GLN A 661 -21.52 -22.79 -7.70
N GLY A 662 -21.50 -21.48 -7.47
CA GLY A 662 -22.68 -20.69 -7.13
C GLY A 662 -22.52 -19.21 -7.51
N ILE A 663 -23.65 -18.57 -7.81
CA ILE A 663 -23.74 -17.18 -8.23
C ILE A 663 -24.63 -16.43 -7.23
N ILE A 664 -24.21 -15.25 -6.80
CA ILE A 664 -25.01 -14.31 -6.02
C ILE A 664 -25.28 -13.08 -6.90
N PHE A 665 -26.52 -12.92 -7.37
CA PHE A 665 -26.93 -11.81 -8.21
C PHE A 665 -27.66 -10.76 -7.36
N VAL A 666 -27.08 -9.56 -7.24
CA VAL A 666 -27.61 -8.48 -6.40
C VAL A 666 -28.41 -7.49 -7.26
N VAL A 667 -29.66 -7.24 -6.87
CA VAL A 667 -30.60 -6.36 -7.57
C VAL A 667 -31.02 -5.23 -6.63
N ASP A 668 -31.04 -4.01 -7.15
CA ASP A 668 -31.62 -2.87 -6.46
C ASP A 668 -33.15 -2.96 -6.50
N SER A 669 -33.80 -3.09 -5.33
CA SER A 669 -35.26 -3.21 -5.27
C SER A 669 -35.98 -1.87 -5.43
N ASN A 670 -35.29 -0.73 -5.26
CA ASN A 670 -35.87 0.60 -5.38
C ASN A 670 -35.76 1.15 -6.82
N ASP A 671 -34.74 0.72 -7.57
CA ASP A 671 -34.55 1.06 -8.99
C ASP A 671 -35.52 0.27 -9.90
N ARG A 672 -36.73 0.83 -10.07
CA ARG A 672 -37.80 0.22 -10.87
C ARG A 672 -37.57 0.30 -12.38
N GLU A 673 -36.63 1.11 -12.85
CA GLU A 673 -36.35 1.32 -14.28
C GLU A 673 -35.31 0.33 -14.82
N ARG A 674 -34.20 0.11 -14.10
CA ARG A 674 -33.11 -0.76 -14.55
C ARG A 674 -33.31 -2.26 -14.27
N VAL A 675 -34.48 -2.70 -13.80
CA VAL A 675 -34.79 -4.13 -13.63
C VAL A 675 -34.78 -4.90 -14.95
N SER A 676 -35.23 -4.26 -16.03
CA SER A 676 -35.22 -4.85 -17.37
C SER A 676 -33.78 -5.11 -17.86
N GLU A 677 -32.87 -4.20 -17.56
CA GLU A 677 -31.44 -4.35 -17.83
C GLU A 677 -30.81 -5.45 -16.95
N ALA A 678 -31.16 -5.50 -15.65
CA ALA A 678 -30.72 -6.56 -14.75
C ALA A 678 -31.18 -7.95 -15.20
N ARG A 679 -32.39 -8.06 -15.77
CA ARG A 679 -32.92 -9.28 -16.40
C ARG A 679 -32.09 -9.67 -17.63
N GLU A 680 -31.79 -8.74 -18.53
CA GLU A 680 -31.01 -9.02 -19.74
C GLU A 680 -29.60 -9.50 -19.42
N GLU A 681 -28.90 -8.85 -18.48
CA GLU A 681 -27.57 -9.28 -18.04
C GLU A 681 -27.60 -10.64 -17.32
N LEU A 682 -28.63 -10.89 -16.49
CA LEU A 682 -28.83 -12.19 -15.86
C LEU A 682 -29.04 -13.30 -16.90
N GLN A 683 -29.91 -13.08 -17.88
CA GLN A 683 -30.15 -14.06 -18.95
C GLN A 683 -28.91 -14.27 -19.84
N ARG A 684 -28.17 -13.20 -20.15
CA ARG A 684 -26.91 -13.26 -20.90
C ARG A 684 -25.86 -14.10 -20.18
N MET A 685 -25.72 -13.93 -18.87
CA MET A 685 -24.81 -14.71 -18.02
C MET A 685 -25.25 -16.18 -17.89
N LEU A 686 -26.53 -16.46 -17.64
CA LEU A 686 -27.01 -17.83 -17.39
C LEU A 686 -27.01 -18.74 -18.64
N ASN A 687 -26.84 -18.16 -19.83
CA ASN A 687 -26.70 -18.86 -21.11
C ASN A 687 -25.27 -19.37 -21.39
N GLU A 688 -24.28 -19.04 -20.55
CA GLU A 688 -22.87 -19.44 -20.74
C GLU A 688 -22.64 -20.86 -20.20
N ASP A 689 -22.08 -21.75 -21.02
CA ASP A 689 -21.89 -23.18 -20.67
C ASP A 689 -21.09 -23.38 -19.38
N GLU A 690 -20.08 -22.53 -19.12
CA GLU A 690 -19.23 -22.59 -17.92
C GLU A 690 -20.01 -22.40 -16.60
N LEU A 691 -21.21 -21.79 -16.67
CA LEU A 691 -22.08 -21.56 -15.52
C LEU A 691 -23.25 -22.54 -15.44
N ARG A 692 -23.38 -23.51 -16.36
CA ARG A 692 -24.59 -24.36 -16.51
C ARG A 692 -25.09 -24.98 -15.20
N ASP A 693 -24.19 -25.56 -14.40
CA ASP A 693 -24.53 -26.30 -13.18
C ASP A 693 -24.50 -25.46 -11.88
N ALA A 694 -24.12 -24.18 -11.96
CA ALA A 694 -24.01 -23.30 -10.79
C ALA A 694 -25.38 -22.99 -10.17
N LEU A 695 -25.43 -22.93 -8.82
CA LEU A 695 -26.61 -22.43 -8.11
C LEU A 695 -26.78 -20.92 -8.31
N LEU A 696 -28.02 -20.43 -8.24
CA LEU A 696 -28.34 -19.00 -8.31
C LEU A 696 -29.05 -18.51 -7.05
N LEU A 697 -28.37 -17.68 -6.26
CA LEU A 697 -28.99 -16.85 -5.22
C LEU A 697 -29.23 -15.44 -5.78
N VAL A 698 -30.43 -14.90 -5.58
CA VAL A 698 -30.77 -13.51 -5.93
C VAL A 698 -31.03 -12.72 -4.64
N PHE A 699 -30.28 -11.65 -4.41
CA PHE A 699 -30.58 -10.70 -3.34
C PHE A 699 -31.40 -9.54 -3.90
N ALA A 700 -32.65 -9.45 -3.46
CA ALA A 700 -33.50 -8.27 -3.63
C ALA A 700 -33.12 -7.26 -2.55
N ASN A 701 -32.09 -6.46 -2.83
CA ASN A 701 -31.46 -5.54 -1.86
C ASN A 701 -32.18 -4.18 -1.80
N LYS A 702 -31.98 -3.43 -0.72
CA LYS A 702 -32.60 -2.13 -0.43
C LYS A 702 -34.11 -2.17 -0.14
N GLN A 703 -34.54 -3.18 0.62
CA GLN A 703 -35.94 -3.29 1.10
C GLN A 703 -36.30 -2.23 2.17
N ASP A 704 -35.32 -1.46 2.66
CA ASP A 704 -35.47 -0.31 3.55
C ASP A 704 -36.02 0.96 2.87
N LEU A 705 -36.01 1.01 1.53
CA LEU A 705 -36.44 2.19 0.77
C LEU A 705 -37.94 2.15 0.41
N PRO A 706 -38.66 3.29 0.47
CA PRO A 706 -40.13 3.31 0.43
C PRO A 706 -40.77 2.89 -0.89
N ASN A 707 -40.03 2.86 -2.01
CA ASN A 707 -40.52 2.40 -3.31
C ASN A 707 -40.07 0.98 -3.67
N ALA A 708 -39.48 0.24 -2.72
CA ALA A 708 -38.92 -1.09 -2.97
C ALA A 708 -39.94 -2.08 -3.57
N MET A 709 -39.50 -2.84 -4.57
CA MET A 709 -40.17 -4.01 -5.12
C MET A 709 -39.99 -5.19 -4.15
N ASN A 710 -41.08 -5.88 -3.82
CA ASN A 710 -40.98 -7.11 -3.04
C ASN A 710 -40.36 -8.25 -3.86
N ALA A 711 -39.91 -9.31 -3.19
CA ALA A 711 -39.26 -10.45 -3.85
C ALA A 711 -40.13 -11.15 -4.92
N SER A 712 -41.47 -11.11 -4.83
CA SER A 712 -42.36 -11.67 -5.87
C SER A 712 -42.34 -10.79 -7.13
N GLU A 713 -42.45 -9.47 -6.98
CA GLU A 713 -42.39 -8.54 -8.12
C GLU A 713 -41.04 -8.63 -8.86
N ILE A 714 -39.94 -8.84 -8.14
CA ILE A 714 -38.60 -9.05 -8.73
C ILE A 714 -38.49 -10.44 -9.40
N THR A 715 -39.06 -11.49 -8.81
CA THR A 715 -39.11 -12.85 -9.39
C THR A 715 -39.75 -12.83 -10.78
N ASP A 716 -40.85 -12.10 -10.93
CA ASP A 716 -41.61 -12.02 -12.17
C ASP A 716 -40.92 -11.14 -13.21
N LYS A 717 -40.39 -9.98 -12.82
CA LYS A 717 -39.64 -9.09 -13.73
C LYS A 717 -38.38 -9.73 -14.28
N LEU A 718 -37.59 -10.39 -13.44
CA LEU A 718 -36.40 -11.17 -13.85
C LEU A 718 -36.77 -12.45 -14.63
N GLY A 719 -38.02 -12.91 -14.53
CA GLY A 719 -38.49 -14.12 -15.20
C GLY A 719 -37.95 -15.42 -14.60
N LEU A 720 -37.63 -15.45 -13.31
CA LEU A 720 -37.01 -16.61 -12.65
C LEU A 720 -37.88 -17.88 -12.75
N GLN A 721 -39.21 -17.73 -12.85
CA GLN A 721 -40.15 -18.83 -13.09
C GLN A 721 -39.84 -19.62 -14.38
N GLY A 722 -39.13 -19.04 -15.34
CA GLY A 722 -38.67 -19.72 -16.57
C GLY A 722 -37.48 -20.65 -16.36
N LEU A 723 -36.70 -20.51 -15.29
CA LEU A 723 -35.43 -21.21 -15.05
C LEU A 723 -35.60 -22.65 -14.54
N ARG A 724 -36.52 -23.42 -15.14
CA ARG A 724 -36.95 -24.76 -14.67
C ARG A 724 -35.84 -25.82 -14.57
N GLN A 725 -34.69 -25.61 -15.23
CA GLN A 725 -33.55 -26.53 -15.19
C GLN A 725 -32.47 -26.14 -14.16
N ARG A 726 -32.60 -25.00 -13.48
CA ARG A 726 -31.60 -24.47 -12.53
C ARG A 726 -32.20 -24.33 -11.14
N THR A 727 -31.45 -24.73 -10.12
CA THR A 727 -31.84 -24.50 -8.72
C THR A 727 -31.54 -23.05 -8.34
N TRP A 728 -32.58 -22.26 -8.10
CA TRP A 728 -32.49 -20.85 -7.73
C TRP A 728 -33.26 -20.53 -6.45
N TYR A 729 -32.92 -19.40 -5.82
CA TYR A 729 -33.64 -18.82 -4.68
C TYR A 729 -33.52 -17.30 -4.72
N ILE A 730 -34.55 -16.61 -4.21
CA ILE A 730 -34.56 -15.17 -4.04
C ILE A 730 -34.78 -14.85 -2.57
N GLN A 731 -34.03 -13.89 -2.05
CA GLN A 731 -34.09 -13.46 -0.67
C GLN A 731 -34.24 -11.93 -0.63
N ALA A 732 -35.26 -11.45 0.07
CA ALA A 732 -35.41 -10.04 0.41
C ALA A 732 -34.31 -9.65 1.40
N ALA A 733 -33.57 -8.58 1.12
CA ALA A 733 -32.38 -8.23 1.87
C ALA A 733 -32.20 -6.72 2.06
N CYS A 734 -31.47 -6.35 3.11
CA CYS A 734 -31.05 -4.99 3.37
C CYS A 734 -29.56 -4.94 3.70
N ALA A 735 -28.75 -4.34 2.83
CA ALA A 735 -27.30 -4.29 2.99
C ALA A 735 -26.81 -3.42 4.17
N THR A 736 -27.65 -2.53 4.70
CA THR A 736 -27.30 -1.66 5.83
C THR A 736 -27.59 -2.35 7.16
N SER A 737 -28.84 -2.75 7.44
CA SER A 737 -29.17 -3.49 8.66
C SER A 737 -28.50 -4.86 8.72
N GLY A 738 -28.43 -5.56 7.57
CA GLY A 738 -27.93 -6.93 7.43
C GLY A 738 -29.03 -7.98 7.27
N ASP A 739 -30.31 -7.58 7.37
CA ASP A 739 -31.46 -8.48 7.31
C ASP A 739 -31.49 -9.28 6.00
N GLY A 740 -31.80 -10.57 6.08
CA GLY A 740 -31.93 -11.47 4.93
C GLY A 740 -30.60 -11.95 4.32
N LEU A 741 -29.46 -11.34 4.66
CA LEU A 741 -28.17 -11.71 4.05
C LEU A 741 -27.70 -13.11 4.49
N TYR A 742 -27.85 -13.43 5.77
CA TYR A 742 -27.37 -14.69 6.33
C TYR A 742 -28.27 -15.87 5.93
N GLU A 743 -29.57 -15.63 5.78
CA GLU A 743 -30.57 -16.60 5.35
C GLU A 743 -30.33 -17.04 3.89
N GLY A 744 -30.00 -16.09 3.01
CA GLY A 744 -29.60 -16.38 1.63
C GLY A 744 -28.30 -17.22 1.55
N LEU A 745 -27.31 -16.90 2.39
CA LEU A 745 -26.07 -17.67 2.49
C LEU A 745 -26.26 -19.07 3.11
N GLU A 746 -27.17 -19.22 4.08
CA GLU A 746 -27.54 -20.51 4.66
C GLU A 746 -28.26 -21.40 3.64
N TRP A 747 -29.19 -20.85 2.85
CA TRP A 747 -29.79 -21.57 1.73
C TRP A 747 -28.73 -22.05 0.73
N LEU A 748 -27.79 -21.18 0.35
CA LEU A 748 -26.71 -21.51 -0.58
C LEU A 748 -25.83 -22.64 0.00
N SER A 749 -25.48 -22.56 1.29
CA SER A 749 -24.73 -23.57 2.02
C SER A 749 -25.43 -24.93 2.08
N ALA A 750 -26.74 -24.94 2.35
CA ALA A 750 -27.53 -26.16 2.43
C ALA A 750 -27.69 -26.86 1.08
N ASN A 751 -27.80 -26.10 -0.02
CA ASN A 751 -28.05 -26.67 -1.34
C ASN A 751 -26.77 -27.10 -2.08
N ILE A 752 -25.62 -26.46 -1.86
CA ILE A 752 -24.35 -26.97 -2.43
C ILE A 752 -23.97 -28.32 -1.81
N LYS A 753 -24.19 -28.50 -0.49
CA LYS A 753 -23.99 -29.79 0.22
C LYS A 753 -24.88 -30.94 -0.28
N ARG A 754 -25.85 -30.70 -1.17
CA ARG A 754 -26.69 -31.73 -1.81
C ARG A 754 -26.26 -32.09 -3.23
N ARG A 755 -25.23 -31.43 -3.79
CA ARG A 755 -24.75 -31.61 -5.18
C ARG A 755 -23.31 -32.16 -5.29
N VAL A 756 -22.63 -32.45 -4.17
CA VAL A 756 -21.19 -32.81 -4.10
C VAL A 756 -20.96 -33.96 -3.13
#